data_AF-A0AAU9JER3-F1
#
_entry.id   AF-A0AAU9JER3-F1
#
_cell.length_a   1.000
_cell.length_b   1.000
_cell.length_c   1.000
_cell.angle_alpha   90.00
_cell.angle_beta   90.00
_cell.angle_gamma   90.00
#
_symmetry.space_group_name_H-M   'P 1'
#
loop_
_entity.id
_entity.type
_entity.pdbx_description
1 polymer ?
#
loop_
_entity_poly.entity_id
_entity_poly.type
_entity_poly.pdbx_seq_one_letter_code
_entity_poly.pdbx_strand_id
1 'polypeptide(L)'
;MDNQLQSLETIDTNIAKAPSFTPRSKEACKRLGIEPYELVYRPFESYMTKGMDKETAQIRFDFVEQKRLEKLKWLKEEREKITDADILNTKSHFSNNTSIDLNLLSSGVVEREKREIEKLERRQQMELQQMVDYELTMEALRQKNEEKAEKARQKEIARQKEIKQRRKEQEAKRKRDEERKMQAQLQEEEENRKRAQEEFERVQRKAKEDKEKEKQRKEEARRREMETQRKQEEFKLRTEQMVEQKVKWAEERKKQLDERDQKRKEMIAIATQKKIEESLKIRAEKDAKLETAKENLTKILGQRRNEFEQRQKENEEKRKRIEEDRELARIESQKRAEIKVQELKKVQELNMFLEEKRKNDLIKAQTEADNRFEEQLKRKEEELEKKKEEEKQRQEQTLMVRQRMEQQETERVKKILTKREEEEEKVRKLKKQREKENRIKKEAEDMKRADRTDNVIRISKQQNYHREKVLERIQEDTLRVEMLRKAKEELMEERRKRKEKAEAEKQRIVQMFEEAKKKKSGLKEYTSKFSNLLGKDKEKDTQREEKPETKRTEKIKTKRNSQPKMKVQGQPDNITAYAQKMFDDLKNKNHQELQNLLDKEEKEENERERRAANLSEEERTKLEKVFGIERAAASERIVILTKKHEKAEKKLAKQLGLSYP
;
A
#
# COMPACT_ATOMS: atom_id res chain seq x y z
N MET A 1 -5.09 26.34 49.77
CA MET A 1 -3.78 26.13 49.11
C MET A 1 -3.80 26.93 47.84
N ASP A 2 -3.02 28.00 47.77
CA ASP A 2 -3.01 28.87 46.60
C ASP A 2 -2.29 28.17 45.44
N ASN A 3 -2.95 28.09 44.29
CA ASN A 3 -2.34 27.59 43.05
C ASN A 3 -1.33 28.62 42.55
N GLN A 4 -0.13 28.62 43.14
CA GLN A 4 1.00 29.41 42.63
C GLN A 4 1.20 29.11 41.13
N LEU A 5 1.26 30.17 40.32
CA LEU A 5 1.43 30.04 38.87
C LEU A 5 2.86 29.61 38.57
N GLN A 6 3.05 28.42 38.01
CA GLN A 6 4.36 27.88 37.69
C GLN A 6 4.80 28.27 36.26
N SER A 7 6.07 28.69 36.12
CA SER A 7 6.72 28.92 34.83
C SER A 7 7.23 27.59 34.27
N LEU A 8 7.16 27.39 32.95
CA LEU A 8 7.71 26.18 32.29
C LEU A 8 9.22 25.98 32.53
N GLU A 9 9.98 27.01 32.89
CA GLU A 9 11.41 26.89 33.25
C GLU A 9 11.61 26.20 34.60
N THR A 10 10.82 26.57 35.61
CA THR A 10 10.96 26.13 37.01
C THR A 10 10.17 24.87 37.31
N ILE A 11 9.79 24.12 36.27
CA ILE A 11 9.00 22.91 36.40
C ILE A 11 9.92 21.69 36.44
N ASP A 12 9.84 20.99 37.56
CA ASP A 12 10.46 19.68 37.77
C ASP A 12 9.92 18.65 36.77
N THR A 13 10.74 17.66 36.46
CA THR A 13 10.33 16.54 35.58
C THR A 13 9.18 15.73 36.19
N ASN A 14 9.09 15.61 37.52
CA ASN A 14 8.21 14.67 38.22
C ASN A 14 6.86 15.30 38.65
N ILE A 15 6.18 15.98 37.72
CA ILE A 15 4.92 16.68 38.01
C ILE A 15 3.78 15.69 38.30
N ALA A 16 3.29 15.58 39.54
CA ALA A 16 2.22 14.66 39.91
C ALA A 16 0.78 15.16 39.60
N LYS A 17 0.59 16.47 39.37
CA LYS A 17 -0.72 17.11 39.13
C LYS A 17 -0.60 18.19 38.07
N ALA A 18 -1.60 18.34 37.20
CA ALA A 18 -1.59 19.34 36.13
C ALA A 18 -1.32 20.77 36.69
N PRO A 19 -0.21 21.42 36.30
CA PRO A 19 0.22 22.68 36.90
C PRO A 19 -0.59 23.86 36.36
N SER A 20 -0.83 24.87 37.21
CA SER A 20 -1.45 26.13 36.76
C SER A 20 -0.39 27.01 36.11
N PHE A 21 -0.34 26.99 34.78
CA PHE A 21 0.63 27.74 34.00
C PHE A 21 0.43 29.26 34.03
N THR A 22 1.54 30.01 33.97
CA THR A 22 1.54 31.45 33.66
C THR A 22 0.91 31.74 32.27
N PRO A 23 0.42 32.97 31.99
CA PRO A 23 -0.24 33.28 30.71
C PRO A 23 0.58 32.91 29.47
N ARG A 24 1.88 33.27 29.42
CA ARG A 24 2.80 32.89 28.33
C ARG A 24 2.94 31.36 28.18
N SER A 25 3.01 30.64 29.29
CA SER A 25 3.10 29.18 29.29
C SER A 25 1.79 28.53 28.82
N LYS A 26 0.62 29.11 29.16
CA LYS A 26 -0.69 28.71 28.62
C LYS A 26 -0.79 28.98 27.11
N GLU A 27 -0.25 30.10 26.64
CA GLU A 27 -0.23 30.42 25.22
C GLU A 27 0.68 29.45 24.43
N ALA A 28 1.88 29.12 24.93
CA ALA A 28 2.74 28.10 24.33
C ALA A 28 2.02 26.73 24.21
N CYS A 29 1.28 26.34 25.25
CA CYS A 29 0.44 25.14 25.23
C CYS A 29 -0.62 25.21 24.12
N LYS A 30 -1.37 26.31 24.01
CA LYS A 30 -2.36 26.52 22.93
C LYS A 30 -1.72 26.50 21.54
N ARG A 31 -0.60 27.21 21.33
CA ARG A 31 0.14 27.28 20.07
C ARG A 31 0.61 25.91 19.58
N LEU A 32 1.06 25.04 20.49
CA LEU A 32 1.49 23.68 20.15
C LEU A 32 0.34 22.65 20.16
N GLY A 33 -0.86 23.01 20.63
CA GLY A 33 -1.97 22.07 20.78
C GLY A 33 -1.74 20.99 21.86
N ILE A 34 -0.91 21.28 22.86
CA ILE A 34 -0.57 20.38 23.97
C ILE A 34 -1.36 20.79 25.21
N GLU A 35 -1.99 19.84 25.91
CA GLU A 35 -2.75 20.15 27.12
C GLU A 35 -1.95 19.94 28.42
N PRO A 36 -2.19 20.72 29.49
CA PRO A 36 -1.41 20.65 30.73
C PRO A 36 -1.41 19.28 31.42
N TYR A 37 -2.47 18.48 31.26
CA TYR A 37 -2.52 17.12 31.81
C TYR A 37 -1.61 16.13 31.07
N GLU A 38 -1.21 16.42 29.83
CA GLU A 38 -0.33 15.55 29.03
C GLU A 38 1.14 15.60 29.51
N LEU A 39 1.45 16.56 30.39
CA LEU A 39 2.78 16.84 30.92
C LEU A 39 2.97 16.24 32.33
N VAL A 40 1.88 15.76 32.93
CA VAL A 40 1.86 15.10 34.24
C VAL A 40 2.61 13.78 34.15
N TYR A 41 3.63 13.63 35.00
CA TYR A 41 4.36 12.38 35.16
C TYR A 41 3.41 11.31 35.72
N ARG A 42 3.46 10.12 35.14
CA ARG A 42 2.67 8.96 35.59
C ARG A 42 3.64 7.87 36.02
N PRO A 43 3.57 7.38 37.26
CA PRO A 43 4.51 6.37 37.76
C PRO A 43 4.32 5.03 37.03
N PHE A 44 5.36 4.20 36.99
CA PHE A 44 5.39 2.92 36.29
C PHE A 44 4.20 2.00 36.67
N GLU A 45 3.83 2.00 37.94
CA GLU A 45 2.73 1.21 38.52
C GLU A 45 1.39 1.50 37.83
N SER A 46 1.18 2.71 37.30
CA SER A 46 -0.05 3.08 36.58
C SER A 46 -0.20 2.41 35.21
N TYR A 47 0.88 1.85 34.65
CA TYR A 47 0.88 1.12 33.38
C TYR A 47 0.74 -0.40 33.56
N MET A 48 0.91 -0.91 34.79
CA MET A 48 0.76 -2.33 35.14
C MET A 48 -0.72 -2.75 35.17
N THR A 49 -1.28 -3.03 34.00
CA THR A 49 -2.66 -3.53 33.85
C THR A 49 -2.75 -5.00 34.28
N LYS A 50 -3.87 -5.44 34.87
CA LYS A 50 -4.09 -6.86 35.24
C LYS A 50 -3.88 -7.78 34.01
N GLY A 51 -2.92 -8.71 34.10
CA GLY A 51 -2.58 -9.64 33.01
C GLY A 51 -1.53 -9.14 32.01
N MET A 52 -0.95 -7.95 32.23
CA MET A 52 0.16 -7.43 31.42
C MET A 52 1.52 -7.90 31.95
N ASP A 53 2.41 -8.28 31.05
CA ASP A 53 3.78 -8.65 31.38
C ASP A 53 4.60 -7.40 31.76
N LYS A 54 5.47 -7.49 32.80
CA LYS A 54 6.26 -6.34 33.31
C LYS A 54 7.06 -5.63 32.21
N GLU A 55 7.64 -6.40 31.29
CA GLU A 55 8.37 -5.90 30.11
C GLU A 55 7.47 -5.05 29.20
N THR A 56 6.21 -5.46 28.99
CA THR A 56 5.25 -4.73 28.16
C THR A 56 4.83 -3.42 28.83
N ALA A 57 4.62 -3.44 30.15
CA ALA A 57 4.35 -2.22 30.92
C ALA A 57 5.55 -1.26 30.90
N GLN A 58 6.78 -1.77 30.91
CA GLN A 58 8.01 -0.96 30.81
C GLN A 58 8.09 -0.24 29.48
N ILE A 59 7.90 -0.95 28.36
CA ILE A 59 7.92 -0.33 27.02
C ILE A 59 6.82 0.75 26.89
N ARG A 60 5.65 0.53 27.50
CA ARG A 60 4.57 1.54 27.58
C ARG A 60 4.97 2.77 28.40
N PHE A 61 5.54 2.56 29.58
CA PHE A 61 6.02 3.64 30.44
C PHE A 61 7.12 4.45 29.74
N ASP A 62 8.16 3.79 29.24
CA ASP A 62 9.30 4.42 28.55
C ASP A 62 8.84 5.25 27.34
N PHE A 63 7.92 4.70 26.54
CA PHE A 63 7.37 5.40 25.37
C PHE A 63 6.58 6.66 25.74
N VAL A 64 5.67 6.56 26.72
CA VAL A 64 4.85 7.71 27.14
C VAL A 64 5.71 8.76 27.85
N GLU A 65 6.68 8.34 28.65
CA GLU A 65 7.61 9.23 29.35
C GLU A 65 8.53 9.96 28.37
N GLN A 66 9.11 9.26 27.38
CA GLN A 66 9.87 9.92 26.31
C GLN A 66 9.02 10.97 25.58
N LYS A 67 7.77 10.63 25.22
CA LYS A 67 6.85 11.56 24.56
C LYS A 67 6.48 12.76 25.43
N ARG A 68 6.36 12.57 26.74
CA ARG A 68 6.12 13.64 27.72
C ARG A 68 7.31 14.60 27.81
N LEU A 69 8.54 14.07 27.83
CA LEU A 69 9.77 14.85 27.82
C LEU A 69 9.96 15.61 26.49
N GLU A 70 9.65 15.00 25.34
CA GLU A 70 9.61 15.66 24.03
C GLU A 70 8.61 16.84 24.02
N LYS A 71 7.39 16.63 24.54
CA LYS A 71 6.38 17.71 24.68
C LYS A 71 6.85 18.84 25.58
N LEU A 72 7.46 18.53 26.74
CA LEU A 72 8.05 19.53 27.64
C LEU A 72 9.16 20.34 26.96
N LYS A 73 10.02 19.69 26.17
CA LYS A 73 11.07 20.36 25.40
C LYS A 73 10.48 21.36 24.40
N TRP A 74 9.54 20.93 23.56
CA TRP A 74 8.88 21.82 22.59
C TRP A 74 8.18 23.01 23.27
N LEU A 75 7.57 22.80 24.44
CA LEU A 75 6.91 23.87 25.20
C LEU A 75 7.90 24.90 25.76
N LYS A 76 9.09 24.47 26.20
CA LYS A 76 10.16 25.39 26.62
C LYS A 76 10.61 26.24 25.43
N GLU A 77 10.92 25.60 24.30
CA GLU A 77 11.31 26.28 23.05
C GLU A 77 10.24 27.25 22.53
N GLU A 78 8.95 26.90 22.57
CA GLU A 78 7.88 27.79 22.09
C GLU A 78 7.60 28.94 23.05
N ARG A 79 7.73 28.73 24.38
CA ARG A 79 7.62 29.82 25.36
C ARG A 79 8.76 30.83 25.23
N GLU A 80 9.97 30.37 24.94
CA GLU A 80 11.13 31.22 24.66
C GLU A 80 10.83 32.16 23.48
N LYS A 81 10.37 31.62 22.34
CA LYS A 81 9.93 32.42 21.17
C LYS A 81 8.83 33.45 21.50
N ILE A 82 7.85 33.11 22.33
CA ILE A 82 6.82 34.07 22.78
C ILE A 82 7.46 35.20 23.58
N THR A 83 8.38 34.86 24.48
CA THR A 83 9.07 35.84 25.33
C THR A 83 9.96 36.77 24.51
N ASP A 84 10.66 36.24 23.50
CA ASP A 84 11.46 37.04 22.56
C ASP A 84 10.58 37.94 21.68
N ALA A 85 9.45 37.43 21.18
CA ALA A 85 8.50 38.21 20.40
C ALA A 85 7.89 39.36 21.22
N ASP A 86 7.56 39.15 22.50
CA ASP A 86 7.14 40.20 23.42
C ASP A 86 8.24 41.26 23.61
N ILE A 87 9.50 40.84 23.76
CA ILE A 87 10.65 41.75 23.94
C ILE A 87 10.90 42.59 22.67
N LEU A 88 10.72 42.02 21.48
CA LEU A 88 10.83 42.74 20.21
C LEU A 88 9.67 43.73 20.01
N ASN A 89 8.43 43.30 20.27
CA ASN A 89 7.25 44.18 20.17
C ASN A 89 7.32 45.33 21.17
N THR A 90 7.68 45.09 22.43
CA THR A 90 7.82 46.15 23.45
C THR A 90 8.92 47.15 23.10
N LYS A 91 10.07 46.70 22.56
CA LYS A 91 11.11 47.60 22.05
C LYS A 91 10.62 48.45 20.87
N SER A 92 9.83 47.88 19.95
CA SER A 92 9.25 48.65 18.83
C SER A 92 8.23 49.71 19.25
N HIS A 93 7.50 49.47 20.35
CA HIS A 93 6.58 50.46 20.91
C HIS A 93 7.31 51.58 21.67
N PHE A 94 8.45 51.29 22.29
CA PHE A 94 9.24 52.31 22.98
C PHE A 94 9.98 53.27 22.02
N SER A 95 10.27 52.86 20.78
CA SER A 95 10.87 53.76 19.77
C SER A 95 9.85 54.61 18.99
N ASN A 96 8.55 54.31 19.09
CA ASN A 96 7.49 54.97 18.31
C ASN A 96 6.62 55.94 19.13
N ASN A 97 6.99 56.22 20.38
CA ASN A 97 6.24 57.14 21.25
C ASN A 97 6.81 58.58 21.26
N THR A 98 7.74 58.88 20.35
CA THR A 98 8.21 60.25 20.04
C THR A 98 7.89 60.54 18.58
N SER A 99 7.24 61.67 18.32
CA SER A 99 6.78 62.14 16.99
C SER A 99 5.95 61.12 16.18
N ILE A 100 4.62 61.16 16.38
CA ILE A 100 3.66 60.76 15.33
C ILE A 100 3.84 61.72 14.17
N ASP A 101 4.55 61.25 13.15
CA ASP A 101 5.14 62.10 12.12
C ASP A 101 4.10 62.58 11.09
N LEU A 102 3.66 63.83 11.27
CA LEU A 102 2.70 64.52 10.39
C LEU A 102 3.32 64.92 9.03
N ASN A 103 4.55 64.48 8.73
CA ASN A 103 5.28 64.74 7.47
C ASN A 103 5.08 63.70 6.36
N LEU A 104 4.42 62.55 6.61
CA LEU A 104 4.30 61.45 5.63
C LEU A 104 3.35 61.74 4.44
N LEU A 105 3.00 63.01 4.21
CA LEU A 105 2.17 63.47 3.08
C LEU A 105 2.92 64.36 2.06
N SER A 106 4.21 64.66 2.27
CA SER A 106 5.01 65.48 1.33
C SER A 106 6.23 64.79 0.68
N SER A 107 6.68 63.63 1.18
CA SER A 107 7.79 62.83 0.57
C SER A 107 7.29 61.73 -0.38
N GLY A 108 5.97 61.56 -0.50
CA GLY A 108 5.32 60.39 -1.07
C GLY A 108 5.40 60.19 -2.59
N VAL A 109 6.33 60.82 -3.31
CA VAL A 109 6.57 60.55 -4.75
C VAL A 109 7.96 59.95 -4.95
N VAL A 110 9.01 60.61 -4.47
CA VAL A 110 10.40 60.12 -4.57
C VAL A 110 10.64 58.87 -3.71
N GLU A 111 10.03 58.79 -2.52
CA GLU A 111 10.06 57.57 -1.72
C GLU A 111 9.16 56.45 -2.26
N ARG A 112 8.14 56.76 -3.08
CA ARG A 112 7.38 55.71 -3.76
C ARG A 112 8.23 55.07 -4.86
N GLU A 113 8.91 55.86 -5.69
CA GLU A 113 9.83 55.32 -6.70
C GLU A 113 10.97 54.52 -6.06
N LYS A 114 11.62 55.01 -4.99
CA LYS A 114 12.63 54.22 -4.27
C LYS A 114 12.07 52.95 -3.65
N ARG A 115 10.88 52.98 -3.04
CA ARG A 115 10.24 51.77 -2.50
C ARG A 115 9.70 50.84 -3.59
N GLU A 116 9.42 51.33 -4.79
CA GLU A 116 9.01 50.52 -5.93
C GLU A 116 10.22 49.84 -6.59
N ILE A 117 11.36 50.52 -6.68
CA ILE A 117 12.65 49.92 -7.06
C ILE A 117 13.11 48.92 -6.00
N GLU A 118 13.10 49.26 -4.70
CA GLU A 118 13.46 48.31 -3.62
C GLU A 118 12.48 47.11 -3.56
N LYS A 119 11.20 47.30 -3.89
CA LYS A 119 10.25 46.18 -4.07
C LYS A 119 10.49 45.38 -5.34
N LEU A 120 10.99 46.00 -6.41
CA LEU A 120 11.36 45.32 -7.65
C LEU A 120 12.61 44.47 -7.41
N GLU A 121 13.63 45.03 -6.77
CA GLU A 121 14.85 44.31 -6.35
C GLU A 121 14.53 43.21 -5.33
N ARG A 122 13.69 43.47 -4.31
CA ARG A 122 13.25 42.40 -3.39
C ARG A 122 12.38 41.34 -4.08
N ARG A 123 11.58 41.68 -5.09
CA ARG A 123 10.88 40.68 -5.91
C ARG A 123 11.85 39.88 -6.74
N GLN A 124 12.78 40.51 -7.44
CA GLN A 124 13.80 39.82 -8.23
C GLN A 124 14.68 38.93 -7.35
N GLN A 125 15.07 39.38 -6.14
CA GLN A 125 15.79 38.56 -5.16
C GLN A 125 14.93 37.42 -4.62
N MET A 126 13.64 37.65 -4.31
CA MET A 126 12.74 36.57 -3.90
C MET A 126 12.41 35.61 -5.04
N GLU A 127 12.32 36.05 -6.29
CA GLU A 127 12.12 35.22 -7.49
C GLU A 127 13.39 34.40 -7.78
N LEU A 128 14.58 35.00 -7.64
CA LEU A 128 15.85 34.29 -7.77
C LEU A 128 16.02 33.27 -6.64
N GLN A 129 15.72 33.65 -5.39
CA GLN A 129 15.80 32.75 -4.24
C GLN A 129 14.71 31.67 -4.30
N GLN A 130 13.52 31.98 -4.80
CA GLN A 130 12.44 31.00 -5.02
C GLN A 130 12.76 30.08 -6.22
N MET A 131 13.53 30.52 -7.22
CA MET A 131 14.13 29.62 -8.22
C MET A 131 15.20 28.72 -7.60
N VAL A 132 16.12 29.27 -6.78
CA VAL A 132 17.17 28.47 -6.11
C VAL A 132 16.56 27.46 -5.14
N ASP A 133 15.58 27.85 -4.33
CA ASP A 133 14.82 26.97 -3.43
C ASP A 133 14.00 25.94 -4.23
N TYR A 134 13.47 26.30 -5.41
CA TYR A 134 12.81 25.38 -6.31
C TYR A 134 13.79 24.36 -6.93
N GLU A 135 14.98 24.77 -7.35
CA GLU A 135 16.03 23.87 -7.82
C GLU A 135 16.51 22.93 -6.69
N LEU A 136 16.78 23.46 -5.50
CA LEU A 136 17.14 22.66 -4.32
C LEU A 136 16.04 21.66 -3.92
N THR A 137 14.78 22.09 -3.91
CA THR A 137 13.66 21.19 -3.58
C THR A 137 13.39 20.18 -4.68
N MET A 138 13.56 20.52 -5.96
CA MET A 138 13.47 19.58 -7.08
C MET A 138 14.60 18.55 -7.09
N GLU A 139 15.83 18.95 -6.74
CA GLU A 139 16.96 18.04 -6.57
C GLU A 139 16.75 17.10 -5.36
N ALA A 140 16.34 17.64 -4.21
CA ALA A 140 15.98 16.83 -3.04
C ALA A 140 14.79 15.88 -3.31
N LEU A 141 13.83 16.28 -4.15
CA LEU A 141 12.70 15.44 -4.57
C LEU A 141 13.14 14.35 -5.56
N ARG A 142 14.07 14.65 -6.48
CA ARG A 142 14.71 13.66 -7.36
C ARG A 142 15.43 12.61 -6.53
N GLN A 143 16.32 13.02 -5.62
CA GLN A 143 17.07 12.12 -4.73
C GLN A 143 16.13 11.24 -3.87
N LYS A 144 15.09 11.82 -3.25
CA LYS A 144 14.09 11.04 -2.48
C LYS A 144 13.28 10.09 -3.35
N ASN A 145 12.95 10.45 -4.58
CA ASN A 145 12.22 9.57 -5.49
C ASN A 145 13.11 8.45 -6.04
N GLU A 146 14.39 8.72 -6.29
CA GLU A 146 15.40 7.75 -6.72
C GLU A 146 15.68 6.74 -5.59
N GLU A 147 15.94 7.20 -4.37
CA GLU A 147 16.12 6.36 -3.18
C GLU A 147 14.87 5.49 -2.90
N LYS A 148 13.66 6.05 -3.09
CA LYS A 148 12.39 5.32 -2.94
C LYS A 148 12.17 4.30 -4.07
N ALA A 149 12.57 4.62 -5.30
CA ALA A 149 12.53 3.70 -6.43
C ALA A 149 13.54 2.56 -6.27
N GLU A 150 14.73 2.85 -5.74
CA GLU A 150 15.76 1.85 -5.47
C GLU A 150 15.37 0.93 -4.31
N LYS A 151 14.87 1.48 -3.20
CA LYS A 151 14.27 0.69 -2.10
C LYS A 151 13.07 -0.15 -2.57
N ALA A 152 12.30 0.31 -3.56
CA ALA A 152 11.25 -0.50 -4.20
C ALA A 152 11.82 -1.62 -5.07
N ARG A 153 12.84 -1.35 -5.89
CA ARG A 153 13.56 -2.37 -6.68
C ARG A 153 14.19 -3.45 -5.80
N GLN A 154 14.85 -3.06 -4.70
CA GLN A 154 15.44 -4.00 -3.74
C GLN A 154 14.37 -4.90 -3.08
N LYS A 155 13.23 -4.33 -2.66
CA LYS A 155 12.10 -5.09 -2.12
C LYS A 155 11.47 -6.05 -3.14
N GLU A 156 11.33 -5.63 -4.39
CA GLU A 156 10.80 -6.50 -5.45
C GLU A 156 11.78 -7.62 -5.81
N ILE A 157 13.10 -7.36 -5.86
CA ILE A 157 14.13 -8.39 -6.04
C ILE A 157 14.12 -9.39 -4.88
N ALA A 158 13.98 -8.93 -3.64
CA ALA A 158 13.86 -9.80 -2.46
C ALA A 158 12.60 -10.68 -2.54
N ARG A 159 11.45 -10.07 -2.84
CA ARG A 159 10.16 -10.77 -3.00
C ARG A 159 10.19 -11.79 -4.15
N GLN A 160 10.84 -11.49 -5.26
CA GLN A 160 11.01 -12.44 -6.37
C GLN A 160 11.94 -13.60 -6.01
N LYS A 161 13.01 -13.37 -5.22
CA LYS A 161 13.85 -14.45 -4.68
C LYS A 161 13.07 -15.35 -3.73
N GLU A 162 12.27 -14.78 -2.83
CA GLU A 162 11.41 -15.51 -1.89
C GLU A 162 10.34 -16.34 -2.62
N ILE A 163 9.61 -15.75 -3.57
CA ILE A 163 8.62 -16.45 -4.41
C ILE A 163 9.28 -17.58 -5.21
N LYS A 164 10.50 -17.37 -5.73
CA LYS A 164 11.23 -18.39 -6.50
C LYS A 164 11.71 -19.54 -5.62
N GLN A 165 12.17 -19.28 -4.39
CA GLN A 165 12.49 -20.33 -3.41
C GLN A 165 11.24 -21.11 -3.02
N ARG A 166 10.14 -20.43 -2.66
CA ARG A 166 8.88 -21.06 -2.24
C ARG A 166 8.22 -21.88 -3.36
N ARG A 167 8.32 -21.44 -4.62
CA ARG A 167 7.91 -22.25 -5.78
C ARG A 167 8.78 -23.49 -5.95
N LYS A 168 10.10 -23.35 -5.91
CA LYS A 168 11.05 -24.47 -6.06
C LYS A 168 10.88 -25.53 -4.96
N GLU A 169 10.53 -25.09 -3.75
CA GLU A 169 10.24 -25.97 -2.60
C GLU A 169 8.88 -26.68 -2.74
N GLN A 170 7.83 -25.98 -3.19
CA GLN A 170 6.53 -26.60 -3.50
C GLN A 170 6.60 -27.57 -4.69
N GLU A 171 7.39 -27.25 -5.71
CA GLU A 171 7.62 -28.09 -6.89
C GLU A 171 8.44 -29.34 -6.54
N ALA A 172 9.49 -29.21 -5.73
CA ALA A 172 10.23 -30.36 -5.19
C ALA A 172 9.37 -31.26 -4.29
N LYS A 173 8.42 -30.68 -3.53
CA LYS A 173 7.47 -31.46 -2.73
C LYS A 173 6.46 -32.19 -3.62
N ARG A 174 5.85 -31.52 -4.60
CA ARG A 174 4.95 -32.15 -5.59
C ARG A 174 5.63 -33.28 -6.33
N LYS A 175 6.87 -33.09 -6.80
CA LYS A 175 7.61 -34.12 -7.52
C LYS A 175 7.86 -35.38 -6.68
N ARG A 176 8.16 -35.24 -5.38
CA ARG A 176 8.28 -36.38 -4.45
C ARG A 176 6.95 -37.08 -4.20
N ASP A 177 5.85 -36.32 -4.11
CA ASP A 177 4.50 -36.87 -3.92
C ASP A 177 3.97 -37.52 -5.22
N GLU A 178 4.37 -37.04 -6.40
CA GLU A 178 4.06 -37.59 -7.74
C GLU A 178 4.86 -38.86 -8.03
N GLU A 179 6.16 -38.89 -7.71
CA GLU A 179 6.99 -40.12 -7.79
C GLU A 179 6.44 -41.23 -6.87
N ARG A 180 5.97 -40.87 -5.66
CA ARG A 180 5.28 -41.81 -4.75
C ARG A 180 3.93 -42.29 -5.30
N LYS A 181 3.16 -41.41 -5.93
CA LYS A 181 1.87 -41.77 -6.55
C LYS A 181 2.04 -42.67 -7.77
N MET A 182 3.04 -42.43 -8.63
CA MET A 182 3.33 -43.31 -9.76
C MET A 182 3.70 -44.73 -9.31
N GLN A 183 4.50 -44.88 -8.25
CA GLN A 183 4.80 -46.21 -7.70
C GLN A 183 3.57 -46.93 -7.13
N ALA A 184 2.66 -46.21 -6.46
CA ALA A 184 1.41 -46.78 -5.96
C ALA A 184 0.44 -47.14 -7.11
N GLN A 185 0.32 -46.28 -8.12
CA GLN A 185 -0.55 -46.49 -9.27
C GLN A 185 -0.12 -47.70 -10.13
N LEU A 186 1.18 -47.93 -10.31
CA LEU A 186 1.65 -49.14 -11.02
C LEU A 186 1.23 -50.44 -10.31
N GLN A 187 1.20 -50.45 -8.97
CA GLN A 187 0.78 -51.62 -8.18
C GLN A 187 -0.75 -51.79 -8.19
N GLU A 188 -1.50 -50.68 -8.13
CA GLU A 188 -2.96 -50.68 -8.16
C GLU A 188 -3.54 -51.01 -9.55
N GLU A 189 -2.85 -50.63 -10.64
CA GLU A 189 -3.22 -50.93 -12.02
C GLU A 189 -3.04 -52.43 -12.34
N GLU A 190 -2.03 -53.09 -11.77
CA GLU A 190 -1.80 -54.53 -11.92
C GLU A 190 -2.87 -55.38 -11.19
N GLU A 191 -3.41 -54.90 -10.06
CA GLU A 191 -4.56 -55.51 -9.38
C GLU A 191 -5.89 -55.24 -10.09
N ASN A 192 -6.14 -53.99 -10.51
CA ASN A 192 -7.41 -53.62 -11.16
C ASN A 192 -7.57 -54.27 -12.54
N ARG A 193 -6.48 -54.55 -13.26
CA ARG A 193 -6.52 -55.28 -14.53
C ARG A 193 -7.08 -56.70 -14.40
N LYS A 194 -6.94 -57.34 -13.22
CA LYS A 194 -7.55 -58.65 -12.93
C LYS A 194 -9.05 -58.54 -12.61
N ARG A 195 -9.45 -57.53 -11.81
CA ARG A 195 -10.87 -57.32 -11.43
C ARG A 195 -11.74 -56.85 -12.60
N ALA A 196 -11.20 -56.03 -13.50
CA ALA A 196 -11.93 -55.50 -14.65
C ALA A 196 -12.35 -56.57 -15.68
N GLN A 197 -11.65 -57.70 -15.76
CA GLN A 197 -12.01 -58.81 -16.65
C GLN A 197 -13.25 -59.57 -16.13
N GLU A 198 -13.44 -59.67 -14.81
CA GLU A 198 -14.58 -60.37 -14.20
C GLU A 198 -15.88 -59.53 -14.21
N GLU A 199 -15.79 -58.20 -14.10
CA GLU A 199 -16.97 -57.33 -14.12
C GLU A 199 -17.56 -57.11 -15.53
N PHE A 200 -16.72 -57.10 -16.56
CA PHE A 200 -17.16 -56.84 -17.95
C PHE A 200 -18.14 -57.91 -18.46
N GLU A 201 -17.93 -59.18 -18.12
CA GLU A 201 -18.86 -60.28 -18.46
C GLU A 201 -20.22 -60.16 -17.73
N ARG A 202 -20.20 -59.59 -16.52
CA ARG A 202 -21.38 -59.46 -15.65
C ARG A 202 -22.30 -58.31 -16.08
N VAL A 203 -21.74 -57.25 -16.67
CA VAL A 203 -22.49 -56.07 -17.17
C VAL A 203 -23.18 -56.34 -18.52
N GLN A 204 -22.56 -57.11 -19.43
CA GLN A 204 -23.16 -57.40 -20.75
C GLN A 204 -24.51 -58.14 -20.68
N ARG A 205 -24.80 -58.86 -19.59
CA ARG A 205 -26.06 -59.59 -19.44
C ARG A 205 -27.24 -58.69 -19.03
N LYS A 206 -27.02 -57.69 -18.17
CA LYS A 206 -28.09 -56.77 -17.71
C LYS A 206 -28.50 -55.72 -18.75
N ALA A 207 -27.55 -55.24 -19.55
CA ALA A 207 -27.78 -54.16 -20.53
C ALA A 207 -28.71 -54.52 -21.71
N LYS A 208 -29.16 -55.78 -21.82
CA LYS A 208 -30.12 -56.24 -22.83
C LYS A 208 -31.58 -56.20 -22.37
N GLU A 209 -31.87 -56.45 -21.08
CA GLU A 209 -33.26 -56.49 -20.57
C GLU A 209 -33.88 -55.08 -20.38
N ASP A 210 -33.07 -54.08 -20.03
CA ASP A 210 -33.59 -52.73 -19.74
C ASP A 210 -33.96 -51.94 -21.02
N LYS A 211 -33.38 -52.28 -22.17
CA LYS A 211 -33.59 -51.57 -23.45
C LYS A 211 -34.98 -51.79 -24.07
N GLU A 212 -35.68 -52.86 -23.70
CA GLU A 212 -37.02 -53.13 -24.24
C GLU A 212 -38.12 -52.41 -23.44
N LYS A 213 -37.94 -52.26 -22.12
CA LYS A 213 -38.92 -51.65 -21.21
C LYS A 213 -38.99 -50.12 -21.31
N GLU A 214 -37.94 -49.46 -21.78
CA GLU A 214 -37.92 -47.99 -21.91
C GLU A 214 -38.67 -47.48 -23.16
N LYS A 215 -38.72 -48.26 -24.24
CA LYS A 215 -39.38 -47.82 -25.49
C LYS A 215 -40.89 -47.60 -25.34
N GLN A 216 -41.58 -48.48 -24.60
CA GLN A 216 -43.05 -48.44 -24.49
C GLN A 216 -43.58 -47.26 -23.66
N ARG A 217 -42.76 -46.65 -22.79
CA ARG A 217 -43.18 -45.49 -21.98
C ARG A 217 -43.05 -44.13 -22.68
N LYS A 218 -42.34 -44.05 -23.81
CA LYS A 218 -42.05 -42.77 -24.50
C LYS A 218 -43.13 -42.34 -25.50
N GLU A 219 -43.98 -43.24 -26.00
CA GLU A 219 -45.03 -42.88 -26.98
C GLU A 219 -46.34 -42.40 -26.33
N GLU A 220 -46.70 -42.86 -25.12
CA GLU A 220 -47.95 -42.44 -24.47
C GLU A 220 -47.91 -40.99 -23.97
N ALA A 221 -46.76 -40.53 -23.48
CA ALA A 221 -46.58 -39.16 -22.98
C ALA A 221 -46.75 -38.11 -24.09
N ARG A 222 -46.20 -38.38 -25.29
CA ARG A 222 -46.17 -37.45 -26.43
C ARG A 222 -47.57 -37.13 -27.00
N ARG A 223 -48.57 -37.97 -26.72
CA ARG A 223 -49.94 -37.79 -27.22
C ARG A 223 -50.81 -36.90 -26.33
N ARG A 224 -50.52 -36.77 -25.03
CA ARG A 224 -51.25 -35.89 -24.10
C ARG A 224 -50.76 -34.42 -24.12
N GLU A 225 -49.62 -34.16 -24.75
CA GLU A 225 -48.96 -32.86 -24.75
C GLU A 225 -49.48 -31.89 -25.85
N MET A 226 -50.04 -32.44 -26.94
CA MET A 226 -50.51 -31.67 -28.10
C MET A 226 -51.87 -30.97 -27.89
N GLU A 227 -52.63 -31.34 -26.86
CA GLU A 227 -54.02 -30.88 -26.66
C GLU A 227 -54.13 -29.69 -25.68
N THR A 228 -53.14 -29.53 -24.79
CA THR A 228 -53.05 -28.41 -23.84
C THR A 228 -52.48 -27.14 -24.46
N GLN A 229 -51.63 -27.26 -25.50
CA GLN A 229 -50.99 -26.12 -26.17
C GLN A 229 -52.00 -25.20 -26.86
N ARG A 230 -52.97 -25.78 -27.58
CA ARG A 230 -53.91 -25.05 -28.44
C ARG A 230 -54.87 -24.10 -27.68
N LYS A 231 -55.10 -24.34 -26.38
CA LYS A 231 -55.91 -23.46 -25.51
C LYS A 231 -55.10 -22.37 -24.79
N GLN A 232 -53.77 -22.43 -24.83
CA GLN A 232 -52.90 -21.38 -24.28
C GLN A 232 -52.51 -20.31 -25.32
N GLU A 233 -52.73 -20.55 -26.62
CA GLU A 233 -52.31 -19.66 -27.70
C GLU A 233 -53.19 -18.40 -27.81
N GLU A 234 -54.50 -18.52 -27.64
CA GLU A 234 -55.42 -17.37 -27.71
C GLU A 234 -55.24 -16.37 -26.56
N PHE A 235 -54.84 -16.84 -25.38
CA PHE A 235 -54.53 -15.96 -24.24
C PHE A 235 -53.16 -15.27 -24.38
N LYS A 236 -52.20 -15.92 -25.06
CA LYS A 236 -50.91 -15.31 -25.41
C LYS A 236 -51.12 -14.12 -26.33
N LEU A 237 -51.91 -14.25 -27.40
CA LEU A 237 -52.06 -13.22 -28.44
C LEU A 237 -52.51 -11.83 -27.91
N ARG A 238 -53.43 -11.78 -26.93
CA ARG A 238 -53.84 -10.50 -26.29
C ARG A 238 -52.79 -9.93 -25.32
N THR A 239 -52.01 -10.80 -24.68
CA THR A 239 -50.90 -10.38 -23.81
C THR A 239 -49.72 -9.88 -24.64
N GLU A 240 -49.49 -10.54 -25.78
CA GLU A 240 -48.42 -10.30 -26.74
C GLU A 240 -48.50 -8.90 -27.35
N GLN A 241 -49.69 -8.42 -27.74
CA GLN A 241 -49.85 -7.04 -28.25
C GLN A 241 -49.49 -5.95 -27.21
N MET A 242 -49.79 -6.17 -25.92
CA MET A 242 -49.42 -5.23 -24.85
C MET A 242 -47.93 -5.30 -24.50
N VAL A 243 -47.35 -6.50 -24.60
CA VAL A 243 -45.91 -6.72 -24.44
C VAL A 243 -45.14 -6.15 -25.62
N GLU A 244 -45.62 -6.28 -26.86
CA GLU A 244 -44.96 -5.83 -28.10
C GLU A 244 -44.72 -4.30 -28.09
N GLN A 245 -45.67 -3.50 -27.59
CA GLN A 245 -45.47 -2.05 -27.44
C GLN A 245 -44.38 -1.71 -26.41
N LYS A 246 -44.30 -2.45 -25.29
CA LYS A 246 -43.22 -2.30 -24.29
C LYS A 246 -41.89 -2.85 -24.80
N VAL A 247 -41.92 -3.91 -25.61
CA VAL A 247 -40.75 -4.51 -26.26
C VAL A 247 -40.19 -3.58 -27.32
N LYS A 248 -40.99 -2.95 -28.18
CA LYS A 248 -40.48 -1.96 -29.17
C LYS A 248 -39.79 -0.78 -28.48
N TRP A 249 -40.38 -0.23 -27.42
CA TRP A 249 -39.73 0.80 -26.60
C TRP A 249 -38.45 0.31 -25.90
N ALA A 250 -38.46 -0.93 -25.39
CA ALA A 250 -37.28 -1.55 -24.82
C ALA A 250 -36.21 -1.87 -25.89
N GLU A 251 -36.58 -2.19 -27.13
CA GLU A 251 -35.71 -2.49 -28.25
C GLU A 251 -35.06 -1.24 -28.82
N GLU A 252 -35.76 -0.11 -28.92
CA GLU A 252 -35.14 1.17 -29.27
C GLU A 252 -34.14 1.61 -28.19
N ARG A 253 -34.54 1.49 -26.92
CA ARG A 253 -33.65 1.80 -25.78
C ARG A 253 -32.47 0.83 -25.69
N LYS A 254 -32.69 -0.44 -26.04
CA LYS A 254 -31.66 -1.47 -26.15
C LYS A 254 -30.76 -1.23 -27.36
N LYS A 255 -31.26 -0.81 -28.53
CA LYS A 255 -30.43 -0.40 -29.68
C LYS A 255 -29.55 0.79 -29.35
N GLN A 256 -30.07 1.82 -28.66
CA GLN A 256 -29.25 2.95 -28.21
C GLN A 256 -28.21 2.54 -27.15
N LEU A 257 -28.52 1.58 -26.27
CA LEU A 257 -27.55 1.00 -25.34
C LEU A 257 -26.54 0.11 -26.06
N ASP A 258 -26.96 -0.73 -27.00
CA ASP A 258 -26.15 -1.65 -27.79
C ASP A 258 -25.23 -0.89 -28.75
N GLU A 259 -25.63 0.24 -29.32
CA GLU A 259 -24.73 1.12 -30.09
C GLU A 259 -23.68 1.79 -29.19
N ARG A 260 -24.07 2.22 -27.98
CA ARG A 260 -23.13 2.76 -27.00
C ARG A 260 -22.18 1.69 -26.48
N ASP A 261 -22.68 0.48 -26.26
CA ASP A 261 -21.89 -0.66 -25.82
C ASP A 261 -21.12 -1.32 -26.97
N GLN A 262 -21.52 -1.17 -28.24
CA GLN A 262 -20.70 -1.50 -29.42
C GLN A 262 -19.54 -0.52 -29.51
N LYS A 263 -19.78 0.80 -29.48
CA LYS A 263 -18.70 1.81 -29.42
C LYS A 263 -17.79 1.60 -28.20
N ARG A 264 -18.34 1.18 -27.06
CA ARG A 264 -17.56 0.80 -25.87
C ARG A 264 -16.78 -0.51 -26.06
N LYS A 265 -17.38 -1.53 -26.69
CA LYS A 265 -16.74 -2.82 -27.03
C LYS A 265 -15.66 -2.66 -28.09
N GLU A 266 -15.82 -1.77 -29.06
CA GLU A 266 -14.81 -1.39 -30.06
C GLU A 266 -13.66 -0.65 -29.38
N MET A 267 -13.93 0.34 -28.55
CA MET A 267 -12.91 1.03 -27.76
C MET A 267 -12.18 0.09 -26.79
N ILE A 268 -12.89 -0.86 -26.18
CA ILE A 268 -12.30 -1.93 -25.36
C ILE A 268 -11.52 -2.90 -26.26
N ALA A 269 -12.02 -3.28 -27.43
CA ALA A 269 -11.36 -4.19 -28.37
C ALA A 269 -10.03 -3.60 -28.85
N ILE A 270 -10.02 -2.35 -29.31
CA ILE A 270 -8.82 -1.60 -29.69
C ILE A 270 -7.85 -1.48 -28.50
N ALA A 271 -8.35 -1.21 -27.29
CA ALA A 271 -7.51 -1.17 -26.09
C ALA A 271 -6.97 -2.56 -25.69
N THR A 272 -7.73 -3.63 -25.90
CA THR A 272 -7.27 -5.01 -25.66
C THR A 272 -6.30 -5.47 -26.73
N GLN A 273 -6.49 -5.11 -28.00
CA GLN A 273 -5.54 -5.38 -29.08
C GLN A 273 -4.21 -4.70 -28.80
N LYS A 274 -4.21 -3.41 -28.43
CA LYS A 274 -2.97 -2.70 -28.02
C LYS A 274 -2.31 -3.35 -26.80
N LYS A 275 -3.07 -3.75 -25.78
CA LYS A 275 -2.53 -4.51 -24.64
C LYS A 275 -2.01 -5.89 -25.03
N ILE A 276 -2.66 -6.58 -25.97
CA ILE A 276 -2.23 -7.88 -26.49
C ILE A 276 -0.93 -7.69 -27.26
N GLU A 277 -0.82 -6.72 -28.17
CA GLU A 277 0.41 -6.35 -28.89
C GLU A 277 1.56 -5.98 -27.95
N GLU A 278 1.31 -5.13 -26.95
CA GLU A 278 2.30 -4.79 -25.90
C GLU A 278 2.71 -6.05 -25.12
N SER A 279 1.75 -6.91 -24.75
CA SER A 279 2.05 -8.17 -24.05
C SER A 279 2.80 -9.18 -24.92
N LEU A 280 2.56 -9.18 -26.24
CA LEU A 280 3.24 -10.02 -27.22
C LEU A 280 4.66 -9.52 -27.47
N LYS A 281 4.90 -8.21 -27.53
CA LYS A 281 6.26 -7.63 -27.55
C LYS A 281 7.03 -7.98 -26.28
N ILE A 282 6.40 -7.81 -25.11
CA ILE A 282 7.01 -8.18 -23.81
C ILE A 282 7.24 -9.70 -23.70
N ARG A 283 6.40 -10.54 -24.32
CA ARG A 283 6.64 -11.99 -24.42
C ARG A 283 7.79 -12.28 -25.37
N ALA A 284 7.79 -11.76 -26.60
CA ALA A 284 8.87 -11.94 -27.56
C ALA A 284 10.24 -11.52 -27.01
N GLU A 285 10.34 -10.40 -26.28
CA GLU A 285 11.58 -10.00 -25.59
C GLU A 285 12.01 -10.98 -24.49
N LYS A 286 11.07 -11.56 -23.75
CA LYS A 286 11.35 -12.57 -22.72
C LYS A 286 11.69 -13.92 -23.33
N ASP A 287 11.04 -14.28 -24.42
CA ASP A 287 11.25 -15.52 -25.14
C ASP A 287 12.61 -15.49 -25.86
N ALA A 288 13.02 -14.35 -26.44
CA ALA A 288 14.38 -14.15 -26.94
C ALA A 288 15.46 -14.21 -25.82
N LYS A 289 15.16 -13.66 -24.64
CA LYS A 289 16.01 -13.80 -23.44
C LYS A 289 16.04 -15.24 -22.90
N LEU A 290 14.97 -16.01 -23.11
CA LEU A 290 14.91 -17.43 -22.76
C LEU A 290 15.64 -18.30 -23.78
N GLU A 291 15.55 -18.02 -25.09
CA GLU A 291 16.32 -18.74 -26.11
C GLU A 291 17.81 -18.50 -25.95
N THR A 292 18.27 -17.25 -25.80
CA THR A 292 19.70 -16.99 -25.49
C THR A 292 20.16 -17.66 -24.19
N ALA A 293 19.30 -17.77 -23.17
CA ALA A 293 19.60 -18.54 -21.97
C ALA A 293 19.61 -20.07 -22.20
N LYS A 294 18.73 -20.60 -23.05
CA LYS A 294 18.72 -22.02 -23.47
C LYS A 294 19.95 -22.35 -24.29
N GLU A 295 20.33 -21.53 -25.27
CA GLU A 295 21.55 -21.70 -26.06
C GLU A 295 22.82 -21.71 -25.21
N ASN A 296 22.90 -20.84 -24.20
CA ASN A 296 24.02 -20.86 -23.25
C ASN A 296 23.98 -22.12 -22.37
N LEU A 297 22.79 -22.57 -21.96
CA LEU A 297 22.63 -23.83 -21.22
C LEU A 297 22.97 -25.06 -22.08
N THR A 298 22.59 -25.11 -23.36
CA THR A 298 22.93 -26.22 -24.27
C THR A 298 24.41 -26.23 -24.61
N LYS A 299 25.06 -25.06 -24.73
CA LYS A 299 26.54 -24.97 -24.83
C LYS A 299 27.23 -25.53 -23.58
N ILE A 300 26.78 -25.16 -22.37
CA ILE A 300 27.32 -25.68 -21.11
C ILE A 300 27.06 -27.19 -20.95
N LEU A 301 25.88 -27.67 -21.33
CA LEU A 301 25.55 -29.10 -21.31
C LEU A 301 26.32 -29.90 -22.36
N GLY A 302 26.57 -29.32 -23.53
CA GLY A 302 27.43 -29.88 -24.57
C GLY A 302 28.89 -29.99 -24.10
N GLN A 303 29.43 -28.95 -23.45
CA GLN A 303 30.75 -28.99 -22.82
C GLN A 303 30.82 -30.10 -21.75
N ARG A 304 29.86 -30.17 -20.84
CA ARG A 304 29.79 -31.25 -19.82
C ARG A 304 29.60 -32.65 -20.42
N ARG A 305 28.88 -32.77 -21.52
CA ARG A 305 28.73 -34.03 -22.25
C ARG A 305 30.06 -34.45 -22.88
N ASN A 306 30.78 -33.52 -23.51
CA ASN A 306 32.10 -33.79 -24.08
C ASN A 306 33.13 -34.14 -22.99
N GLU A 307 33.11 -33.45 -21.84
CA GLU A 307 33.92 -33.79 -20.66
C GLU A 307 33.58 -35.20 -20.12
N PHE A 308 32.29 -35.58 -20.12
CA PHE A 308 31.87 -36.91 -19.69
C PHE A 308 32.26 -37.99 -20.70
N GLU A 309 32.11 -37.75 -22.00
CA GLU A 309 32.54 -38.66 -23.07
C GLU A 309 34.07 -38.81 -23.11
N GLN A 310 34.84 -37.75 -22.84
CA GLN A 310 36.29 -37.83 -22.63
C GLN A 310 36.63 -38.69 -21.41
N ARG A 311 36.00 -38.45 -20.25
CA ARG A 311 36.20 -39.27 -19.05
C ARG A 311 35.75 -40.72 -19.21
N GLN A 312 34.72 -40.99 -20.02
CA GLN A 312 34.34 -42.36 -20.39
C GLN A 312 35.43 -43.01 -21.24
N LYS A 313 35.95 -42.33 -22.28
CA LYS A 313 37.06 -42.84 -23.09
C LYS A 313 38.32 -43.13 -22.25
N GLU A 314 38.72 -42.20 -21.38
CA GLU A 314 39.84 -42.42 -20.45
C GLU A 314 39.61 -43.63 -19.51
N ASN A 315 38.38 -43.83 -19.05
CA ASN A 315 38.04 -44.98 -18.19
C ASN A 315 37.92 -46.28 -18.98
N GLU A 316 37.47 -46.24 -20.24
CA GLU A 316 37.46 -47.39 -21.16
C GLU A 316 38.88 -47.79 -21.57
N GLU A 317 39.77 -46.84 -21.82
CA GLU A 317 41.19 -47.11 -22.05
C GLU A 317 41.87 -47.71 -20.81
N LYS A 318 41.57 -47.21 -19.60
CA LYS A 318 42.01 -47.83 -18.35
C LYS A 318 41.42 -49.24 -18.18
N ARG A 319 40.17 -49.46 -18.59
CA ARG A 319 39.53 -50.78 -18.56
C ARG A 319 40.20 -51.76 -19.53
N LYS A 320 40.48 -51.34 -20.76
CA LYS A 320 41.17 -52.14 -21.79
C LYS A 320 42.56 -52.56 -21.32
N ARG A 321 43.36 -51.63 -20.74
CA ARG A 321 44.66 -51.99 -20.16
C ARG A 321 44.54 -53.04 -19.05
N ILE A 322 43.56 -52.90 -18.16
CA ILE A 322 43.28 -53.89 -17.09
C ILE A 322 42.78 -55.23 -17.67
N GLU A 323 42.13 -55.22 -18.84
CA GLU A 323 41.62 -56.41 -19.53
C GLU A 323 42.75 -57.14 -20.28
N GLU A 324 43.63 -56.39 -20.97
CA GLU A 324 44.87 -56.87 -21.59
C GLU A 324 45.81 -57.51 -20.53
N ASP A 325 46.03 -56.84 -19.39
CA ASP A 325 46.79 -57.40 -18.25
C ASP A 325 46.16 -58.70 -17.70
N ARG A 326 44.82 -58.79 -17.69
CA ARG A 326 44.09 -59.99 -17.26
C ARG A 326 44.17 -61.13 -18.26
N GLU A 327 44.16 -60.86 -19.57
CA GLU A 327 44.34 -61.89 -20.58
C GLU A 327 45.76 -62.45 -20.57
N LEU A 328 46.78 -61.59 -20.43
CA LEU A 328 48.18 -62.02 -20.25
C LEU A 328 48.33 -62.93 -19.02
N ALA A 329 47.76 -62.55 -17.87
CA ALA A 329 47.75 -63.38 -16.66
C ALA A 329 46.98 -64.71 -16.85
N ARG A 330 45.92 -64.72 -17.67
CA ARG A 330 45.13 -65.93 -17.97
C ARG A 330 45.90 -66.90 -18.86
N ILE A 331 46.60 -66.41 -19.87
CA ILE A 331 47.48 -67.20 -20.74
C ILE A 331 48.66 -67.78 -19.94
N GLU A 332 49.24 -67.00 -19.02
CA GLU A 332 50.31 -67.50 -18.15
C GLU A 332 49.81 -68.57 -17.17
N SER A 333 48.60 -68.40 -16.63
CA SER A 333 47.94 -69.39 -15.78
C SER A 333 47.63 -70.70 -16.53
N GLN A 334 47.21 -70.62 -17.79
CA GLN A 334 46.97 -71.79 -18.64
C GLN A 334 48.26 -72.60 -18.87
N LYS A 335 49.37 -71.95 -19.22
CA LYS A 335 50.68 -72.61 -19.36
C LYS A 335 51.13 -73.32 -18.07
N ARG A 336 50.89 -72.70 -16.90
CA ARG A 336 51.17 -73.31 -15.59
C ARG A 336 50.22 -74.49 -15.26
N ALA A 337 49.00 -74.50 -15.79
CA ALA A 337 48.05 -75.60 -15.64
C ALA A 337 48.40 -76.80 -16.54
N GLU A 338 48.83 -76.56 -17.78
CA GLU A 338 49.24 -77.60 -18.72
C GLU A 338 50.43 -78.42 -18.20
N ILE A 339 51.42 -77.76 -17.59
CA ILE A 339 52.57 -78.42 -16.93
C ILE A 339 52.08 -79.37 -15.82
N LYS A 340 51.15 -78.93 -14.97
CA LYS A 340 50.56 -79.76 -13.90
C LYS A 340 49.73 -80.93 -14.43
N VAL A 341 49.07 -80.78 -15.58
CA VAL A 341 48.33 -81.88 -16.23
C VAL A 341 49.29 -82.95 -16.77
N GLN A 342 50.48 -82.56 -17.25
CA GLN A 342 51.52 -83.52 -17.66
C GLN A 342 52.15 -84.27 -16.48
N GLU A 343 52.25 -83.64 -15.31
CA GLU A 343 52.66 -84.30 -14.06
C GLU A 343 51.59 -85.28 -13.56
N LEU A 344 50.31 -84.89 -13.58
CA LEU A 344 49.18 -85.74 -13.15
C LEU A 344 49.02 -87.01 -13.98
N LYS A 345 49.25 -86.96 -15.30
CA LYS A 345 49.17 -88.16 -16.17
C LYS A 345 50.16 -89.26 -15.73
N LYS A 346 51.38 -88.89 -15.35
CA LYS A 346 52.41 -89.83 -14.87
C LYS A 346 52.03 -90.51 -13.55
N VAL A 347 51.21 -89.86 -12.73
CA VAL A 347 50.69 -90.41 -11.47
C VAL A 347 49.50 -91.35 -11.71
N GLN A 348 48.67 -91.07 -12.73
CA GLN A 348 47.51 -91.91 -13.06
C GLN A 348 47.92 -93.28 -13.66
N GLU A 349 48.95 -93.32 -14.50
CA GLU A 349 49.45 -94.58 -15.08
C GLU A 349 49.95 -95.56 -14.01
N LEU A 350 50.56 -95.07 -12.92
CA LEU A 350 51.00 -95.88 -11.79
C LEU A 350 49.83 -96.45 -10.96
N ASN A 351 48.71 -95.72 -10.89
CA ASN A 351 47.55 -96.11 -10.10
C ASN A 351 46.70 -97.19 -10.80
N MET A 352 46.60 -97.15 -12.14
CA MET A 352 45.83 -98.13 -12.91
C MET A 352 46.33 -99.57 -12.71
N PHE A 353 47.63 -99.76 -12.50
CA PHE A 353 48.24 -101.08 -12.22
C PHE A 353 47.83 -101.68 -10.87
N LEU A 354 47.40 -100.84 -9.90
CA LEU A 354 47.00 -101.29 -8.56
C LEU A 354 45.49 -101.59 -8.46
N GLU A 355 44.66 -101.00 -9.33
CA GLU A 355 43.21 -101.22 -9.32
C GLU A 355 42.79 -102.55 -9.96
N GLU A 356 43.54 -103.04 -10.94
CA GLU A 356 43.25 -104.33 -11.59
C GLU A 356 43.29 -105.51 -10.60
N LYS A 357 44.13 -105.41 -9.55
CA LYS A 357 44.23 -106.40 -8.48
C LYS A 357 43.03 -106.41 -7.52
N ARG A 358 42.24 -105.34 -7.45
CA ARG A 358 41.07 -105.21 -6.54
C ARG A 358 39.77 -105.77 -7.12
N LYS A 359 39.68 -106.02 -8.42
CA LYS A 359 38.45 -106.49 -9.08
C LYS A 359 38.03 -107.92 -8.68
N ASN A 360 38.99 -108.77 -8.29
CA ASN A 360 38.73 -110.17 -7.97
C ASN A 360 38.11 -110.40 -6.58
N ASP A 361 38.25 -109.45 -5.64
CA ASP A 361 37.71 -109.59 -4.29
C ASP A 361 36.22 -109.20 -4.20
N LEU A 362 35.71 -108.44 -5.17
CA LEU A 362 34.37 -107.83 -5.15
C LEU A 362 33.23 -108.85 -5.31
N ILE A 363 33.50 -110.05 -5.85
CA ILE A 363 32.52 -111.14 -5.98
C ILE A 363 32.12 -111.72 -4.61
N LYS A 364 33.00 -111.63 -3.60
CA LYS A 364 32.72 -112.12 -2.23
C LYS A 364 31.85 -111.18 -1.41
N ALA A 365 31.75 -109.90 -1.78
CA ALA A 365 30.97 -108.90 -1.05
C ALA A 365 29.45 -109.01 -1.32
N GLN A 366 29.03 -109.79 -2.30
CA GLN A 366 27.63 -109.86 -2.72
C GLN A 366 26.73 -110.61 -1.71
N THR A 367 27.29 -111.49 -0.88
CA THR A 367 26.58 -112.20 0.20
C THR A 367 26.44 -111.37 1.49
N GLU A 368 27.12 -110.22 1.61
CA GLU A 368 26.95 -109.30 2.75
C GLU A 368 25.87 -108.23 2.50
N ALA A 369 25.34 -108.14 1.28
CA ALA A 369 24.35 -107.13 0.93
C ALA A 369 22.99 -107.37 1.61
N ASP A 370 22.59 -108.65 1.75
CA ASP A 370 21.27 -109.02 2.27
C ASP A 370 21.11 -108.71 3.77
N ASN A 371 22.19 -108.87 4.55
CA ASN A 371 22.21 -108.52 5.98
C ASN A 371 22.11 -107.00 6.25
N ARG A 372 22.32 -106.14 5.23
CA ARG A 372 22.24 -104.67 5.39
C ARG A 372 20.81 -104.14 5.32
N PHE A 373 19.84 -104.96 4.90
CA PHE A 373 18.45 -104.52 4.74
C PHE A 373 17.72 -104.38 6.09
N GLU A 374 17.98 -105.28 7.05
CA GLU A 374 17.34 -105.25 8.37
C GLU A 374 17.86 -104.11 9.27
N GLU A 375 19.13 -103.71 9.15
CA GLU A 375 19.71 -102.58 9.91
C GLU A 375 19.08 -101.22 9.53
N GLN A 376 18.61 -101.06 8.29
CA GLN A 376 18.07 -99.78 7.81
C GLN A 376 16.70 -99.43 8.40
N LEU A 377 15.97 -100.40 8.94
CA LEU A 377 14.67 -100.16 9.58
C LEU A 377 14.84 -99.51 10.96
N LYS A 378 15.72 -100.04 11.83
CA LYS A 378 15.96 -99.48 13.17
C LYS A 378 16.52 -98.06 13.14
N ARG A 379 17.44 -97.76 12.20
CA ARG A 379 18.05 -96.42 12.09
C ARG A 379 17.04 -95.32 11.72
N LYS A 380 15.91 -95.65 11.07
CA LYS A 380 14.85 -94.67 10.72
C LYS A 380 13.99 -94.26 11.90
N GLU A 381 13.84 -95.11 12.92
CA GLU A 381 13.06 -94.78 14.13
C GLU A 381 13.85 -93.83 15.05
N GLU A 382 15.14 -94.10 15.27
CA GLU A 382 16.03 -93.22 16.06
C GLU A 382 16.24 -91.84 15.40
N GLU A 383 16.25 -91.77 14.07
CA GLU A 383 16.28 -90.48 13.33
C GLU A 383 15.02 -89.63 13.58
N LEU A 384 13.87 -90.27 13.79
CA LEU A 384 12.59 -89.60 13.98
C LEU A 384 12.43 -89.01 15.38
N GLU A 385 13.05 -89.60 16.40
CA GLU A 385 13.09 -89.02 17.75
C GLU A 385 14.07 -87.85 17.85
N LYS A 386 15.30 -87.99 17.31
CA LYS A 386 16.28 -86.89 17.28
C LYS A 386 15.74 -85.64 16.56
N LYS A 387 14.99 -85.82 15.46
CA LYS A 387 14.31 -84.70 14.76
C LYS A 387 13.27 -83.98 15.64
N LYS A 388 12.55 -84.69 16.51
CA LYS A 388 11.57 -84.07 17.44
C LYS A 388 12.25 -83.25 18.55
N GLU A 389 13.42 -83.67 19.02
CA GLU A 389 14.18 -82.90 20.02
C GLU A 389 14.87 -81.68 19.41
N GLU A 390 15.47 -81.82 18.22
CA GLU A 390 15.99 -80.67 17.47
C GLU A 390 14.88 -79.64 17.15
N GLU A 391 13.67 -80.09 16.82
CA GLU A 391 12.54 -79.20 16.54
C GLU A 391 12.09 -78.43 17.80
N LYS A 392 12.05 -79.07 18.98
CA LYS A 392 11.79 -78.39 20.26
C LYS A 392 12.85 -77.33 20.58
N GLN A 393 14.14 -77.67 20.44
CA GLN A 393 15.23 -76.70 20.67
C GLN A 393 15.17 -75.53 19.69
N ARG A 394 14.80 -75.76 18.43
CA ARG A 394 14.54 -74.68 17.45
C ARG A 394 13.34 -73.81 17.84
N GLN A 395 12.27 -74.38 18.38
CA GLN A 395 11.12 -73.62 18.87
C GLN A 395 11.48 -72.74 20.07
N GLU A 396 12.27 -73.24 21.03
CA GLU A 396 12.76 -72.47 22.17
C GLU A 396 13.71 -71.34 21.75
N GLN A 397 14.65 -71.60 20.83
CA GLN A 397 15.50 -70.56 20.25
C GLN A 397 14.67 -69.50 19.50
N THR A 398 13.61 -69.91 18.78
CA THR A 398 12.69 -68.99 18.10
C THR A 398 11.92 -68.10 19.09
N LEU A 399 11.47 -68.66 20.23
CA LEU A 399 10.84 -67.91 21.31
C LEU A 399 11.80 -66.90 21.97
N MET A 400 13.04 -67.29 22.25
CA MET A 400 14.08 -66.40 22.80
C MET A 400 14.42 -65.25 21.84
N VAL A 401 14.54 -65.53 20.54
CA VAL A 401 14.73 -64.50 19.50
C VAL A 401 13.53 -63.55 19.44
N ARG A 402 12.28 -64.08 19.53
CA ARG A 402 11.06 -63.28 19.56
C ARG A 402 11.00 -62.33 20.76
N GLN A 403 11.29 -62.82 21.97
CA GLN A 403 11.35 -61.98 23.18
C GLN A 403 12.42 -60.90 23.08
N ARG A 404 13.60 -61.23 22.53
CA ARG A 404 14.69 -60.26 22.31
C ARG A 404 14.32 -59.19 21.28
N MET A 405 13.60 -59.56 20.21
CA MET A 405 13.03 -58.63 19.23
C MET A 405 11.99 -57.70 19.87
N GLU A 406 11.06 -58.25 20.65
CA GLU A 406 10.02 -57.49 21.37
C GLU A 406 10.62 -56.49 22.37
N GLN A 407 11.66 -56.89 23.13
CA GLN A 407 12.41 -55.97 23.99
C GLN A 407 13.05 -54.82 23.18
N GLN A 408 13.69 -55.12 22.04
CA GLN A 408 14.25 -54.08 21.17
C GLN A 408 13.18 -53.15 20.58
N GLU A 409 11.99 -53.66 20.27
CA GLU A 409 10.86 -52.85 19.82
C GLU A 409 10.33 -51.94 20.93
N THR A 410 10.13 -52.44 22.16
CA THR A 410 9.71 -51.59 23.29
C THR A 410 10.74 -50.52 23.63
N GLU A 411 12.04 -50.82 23.52
CA GLU A 411 13.09 -49.80 23.65
C GLU A 411 13.07 -48.76 22.53
N ARG A 412 12.88 -49.18 21.27
CA ARG A 412 12.74 -48.26 20.13
C ARG A 412 11.54 -47.35 20.31
N VAL A 413 10.39 -47.90 20.70
CA VAL A 413 9.17 -47.14 21.00
C VAL A 413 9.42 -46.14 22.14
N LYS A 414 10.03 -46.55 23.26
CA LYS A 414 10.41 -45.63 24.34
C LYS A 414 11.33 -44.50 23.86
N LYS A 415 12.37 -44.81 23.08
CA LYS A 415 13.31 -43.82 22.49
C LYS A 415 12.64 -42.89 21.47
N ILE A 416 11.55 -43.30 20.83
CA ILE A 416 10.73 -42.46 19.95
C ILE A 416 9.81 -41.54 20.78
N LEU A 417 9.19 -42.07 21.84
CA LEU A 417 8.32 -41.31 22.73
C LEU A 417 9.08 -40.19 23.46
N THR A 418 10.24 -40.47 24.06
CA THR A 418 11.03 -39.43 24.76
C THR A 418 11.49 -38.32 23.80
N LYS A 419 11.94 -38.66 22.59
CA LYS A 419 12.28 -37.68 21.55
C LYS A 419 11.08 -36.81 21.17
N ARG A 420 9.89 -37.42 21.05
CA ARG A 420 8.66 -36.70 20.76
C ARG A 420 8.26 -35.76 21.89
N GLU A 421 8.37 -36.18 23.14
CA GLU A 421 8.12 -35.32 24.32
C GLU A 421 9.09 -34.13 24.37
N GLU A 422 10.38 -34.35 24.12
CA GLU A 422 11.37 -33.26 24.01
C GLU A 422 11.05 -32.28 22.86
N GLU A 423 10.64 -32.79 21.70
CA GLU A 423 10.25 -31.95 20.55
C GLU A 423 8.96 -31.17 20.84
N GLU A 424 7.96 -31.80 21.45
CA GLU A 424 6.73 -31.13 21.88
C GLU A 424 7.00 -30.08 22.97
N GLU A 425 7.95 -30.32 23.89
CA GLU A 425 8.38 -29.32 24.88
C GLU A 425 9.12 -28.14 24.22
N LYS A 426 10.02 -28.40 23.27
CA LYS A 426 10.72 -27.37 22.47
C LYS A 426 9.69 -26.52 21.69
N VAL A 427 8.71 -27.15 21.03
CA VAL A 427 7.61 -26.47 20.33
C VAL A 427 6.74 -25.66 21.31
N ARG A 428 6.47 -26.16 22.52
CA ARG A 428 5.70 -25.45 23.56
C ARG A 428 6.45 -24.23 24.09
N LYS A 429 7.77 -24.31 24.28
CA LYS A 429 8.64 -23.18 24.64
C LYS A 429 8.65 -22.11 23.52
N LEU A 430 8.81 -22.53 22.26
CA LEU A 430 8.82 -21.64 21.10
C LEU A 430 7.47 -20.95 20.88
N LYS A 431 6.34 -21.67 21.05
CA LYS A 431 4.99 -21.07 21.03
C LYS A 431 4.84 -19.97 22.09
N LYS A 432 5.23 -20.24 23.35
CA LYS A 432 5.19 -19.25 24.44
C LYS A 432 6.06 -18.02 24.16
N GLN A 433 7.26 -18.20 23.61
CA GLN A 433 8.12 -17.07 23.21
C GLN A 433 7.45 -16.23 22.12
N ARG A 434 6.95 -16.88 21.06
CA ARG A 434 6.28 -16.21 19.94
C ARG A 434 4.98 -15.50 20.35
N GLU A 435 4.26 -16.04 21.34
CA GLU A 435 3.10 -15.38 21.95
C GLU A 435 3.50 -14.11 22.71
N LYS A 436 4.60 -14.14 23.49
CA LYS A 436 5.15 -12.94 24.13
C LYS A 436 5.60 -11.89 23.12
N GLU A 437 6.35 -12.28 22.09
CA GLU A 437 6.79 -11.38 21.01
C GLU A 437 5.59 -10.75 20.30
N ASN A 438 4.55 -11.53 19.98
CA ASN A 438 3.33 -11.03 19.36
C ASN A 438 2.56 -10.07 20.27
N ARG A 439 2.54 -10.29 21.60
CA ARG A 439 1.96 -9.35 22.58
C ARG A 439 2.74 -8.03 22.57
N ILE A 440 4.05 -8.07 22.78
CA ILE A 440 4.94 -6.89 22.76
C ILE A 440 4.80 -6.12 21.44
N LYS A 441 4.76 -6.82 20.31
CA LYS A 441 4.60 -6.21 18.99
C LYS A 441 3.23 -5.56 18.82
N LYS A 442 2.14 -6.22 19.22
CA LYS A 442 0.79 -5.65 19.15
C LYS A 442 0.71 -4.37 19.98
N GLU A 443 1.26 -4.41 21.19
CA GLU A 443 1.32 -3.27 22.12
C GLU A 443 2.13 -2.10 21.54
N ALA A 444 3.28 -2.38 20.91
CA ALA A 444 4.05 -1.37 20.17
C ALA A 444 3.32 -0.81 18.94
N GLU A 445 2.46 -1.59 18.28
CA GLU A 445 1.59 -1.10 17.20
C GLU A 445 0.42 -0.25 17.73
N ASP A 446 -0.18 -0.62 18.85
CA ASP A 446 -1.28 0.11 19.47
C ASP A 446 -0.78 1.46 20.05
N MET A 447 0.41 1.50 20.67
CA MET A 447 1.09 2.77 21.01
C MET A 447 1.33 3.66 19.79
N LYS A 448 1.76 3.10 18.66
CA LYS A 448 1.92 3.83 17.39
C LYS A 448 0.59 4.25 16.75
N ARG A 449 -0.54 3.66 17.13
CA ARG A 449 -1.88 4.15 16.73
C ARG A 449 -2.27 5.34 17.61
N ALA A 450 -2.09 5.23 18.92
CA ALA A 450 -2.33 6.32 19.88
C ALA A 450 -1.51 7.58 19.53
N ASP A 451 -0.21 7.44 19.26
CA ASP A 451 0.66 8.58 18.86
C ASP A 451 0.19 9.26 17.55
N ARG A 452 -0.39 8.49 16.63
CA ARG A 452 -0.99 9.04 15.39
C ARG A 452 -2.31 9.77 15.67
N THR A 453 -3.20 9.22 16.52
CA THR A 453 -4.44 9.90 16.90
C THR A 453 -4.16 11.17 17.70
N ASP A 454 -3.23 11.11 18.65
CA ASP A 454 -2.80 12.25 19.46
C ASP A 454 -2.18 13.35 18.58
N ASN A 455 -1.36 12.98 17.59
CA ASN A 455 -0.82 13.97 16.65
C ASN A 455 -1.90 14.61 15.76
N VAL A 456 -2.92 13.86 15.32
CA VAL A 456 -4.07 14.43 14.58
C VAL A 456 -4.88 15.38 15.46
N ILE A 457 -5.15 14.98 16.71
CA ILE A 457 -5.82 15.82 17.72
C ILE A 457 -5.01 17.10 17.97
N ARG A 458 -3.68 16.99 18.13
CA ARG A 458 -2.76 18.12 18.28
C ARG A 458 -2.84 19.08 17.10
N ILE A 459 -2.76 18.58 15.87
CA ILE A 459 -2.89 19.40 14.65
C ILE A 459 -4.25 20.11 14.61
N SER A 460 -5.35 19.42 14.97
CA SER A 460 -6.67 20.03 15.06
C SER A 460 -6.73 21.15 16.11
N LYS A 461 -6.14 20.95 17.30
CA LYS A 461 -6.01 21.99 18.34
C LYS A 461 -5.22 23.21 17.85
N GLN A 462 -4.08 23.00 17.18
CA GLN A 462 -3.28 24.06 16.57
C GLN A 462 -4.08 24.87 15.52
N GLN A 463 -4.79 24.17 14.63
CA GLN A 463 -5.65 24.81 13.63
C GLN A 463 -6.80 25.59 14.26
N ASN A 464 -7.42 25.07 15.32
CA ASN A 464 -8.49 25.76 16.04
C ASN A 464 -7.97 27.02 16.74
N TYR A 465 -6.80 26.97 17.38
CA TYR A 465 -6.15 28.17 17.95
C TYR A 465 -5.80 29.20 16.87
N HIS A 466 -5.31 28.76 15.70
CA HIS A 466 -5.05 29.67 14.59
C HIS A 466 -6.33 30.32 14.06
N ARG A 467 -7.44 29.56 13.94
CA ARG A 467 -8.76 30.11 13.60
C ARG A 467 -9.26 31.11 14.65
N GLU A 468 -9.12 30.79 15.94
CA GLU A 468 -9.45 31.68 17.07
C GLU A 468 -8.71 33.02 16.93
N LYS A 469 -7.38 32.98 16.73
CA LYS A 469 -6.54 34.18 16.52
C LYS A 469 -6.85 34.96 15.24
N VAL A 470 -7.23 34.29 14.14
CA VAL A 470 -7.68 34.96 12.92
C VAL A 470 -9.04 35.65 13.14
N LEU A 471 -9.97 35.02 13.85
CA LEU A 471 -11.26 35.63 14.19
C LEU A 471 -11.11 36.81 15.15
N GLU A 472 -10.26 36.71 16.16
CA GLU A 472 -9.91 37.81 17.08
C GLU A 472 -9.35 39.02 16.30
N ARG A 473 -8.41 38.79 15.38
CA ARG A 473 -7.87 39.85 14.51
C ARG A 473 -8.94 40.45 13.58
N ILE A 474 -9.83 39.63 13.02
CA ILE A 474 -10.95 40.13 12.22
C ILE A 474 -11.87 41.01 13.08
N GLN A 475 -12.14 40.62 14.33
CA GLN A 475 -12.93 41.42 15.26
C GLN A 475 -12.26 42.78 15.55
N GLU A 476 -10.96 42.79 15.88
CA GLU A 476 -10.17 44.02 16.04
C GLU A 476 -10.22 44.92 14.80
N ASP A 477 -10.01 44.36 13.61
CA ASP A 477 -10.07 45.12 12.35
C ASP A 477 -11.50 45.62 12.06
N THR A 478 -12.57 44.86 12.37
CA THR A 478 -13.95 45.35 12.24
C THR A 478 -14.26 46.49 13.20
N LEU A 479 -13.86 46.40 14.48
CA LEU A 479 -14.01 47.49 15.46
C LEU A 479 -13.24 48.74 15.02
N ARG A 480 -12.03 48.56 14.46
CA ARG A 480 -11.24 49.66 13.89
C ARG A 480 -11.94 50.31 12.69
N VAL A 481 -12.52 49.52 11.79
CA VAL A 481 -13.31 50.03 10.65
C VAL A 481 -14.57 50.75 11.13
N GLU A 482 -15.25 50.26 12.17
CA GLU A 482 -16.39 50.94 12.78
C GLU A 482 -16.01 52.27 13.42
N MET A 483 -14.88 52.36 14.14
CA MET A 483 -14.36 53.63 14.67
C MET A 483 -14.04 54.62 13.55
N LEU A 484 -13.35 54.18 12.48
CA LEU A 484 -13.07 55.02 11.31
C LEU A 484 -14.35 55.46 10.59
N ARG A 485 -15.38 54.61 10.57
CA ARG A 485 -16.69 54.93 10.01
C ARG A 485 -17.42 55.99 10.83
N LYS A 486 -17.46 55.86 12.16
CA LYS A 486 -18.04 56.87 13.07
C LYS A 486 -17.35 58.23 12.91
N ALA A 487 -16.01 58.26 12.95
CA ALA A 487 -15.24 59.49 12.73
C ALA A 487 -15.50 60.13 11.34
N LYS A 488 -15.72 59.32 10.31
CA LYS A 488 -16.11 59.80 8.97
C LYS A 488 -17.54 60.36 8.95
N GLU A 489 -18.48 59.71 9.64
CA GLU A 489 -19.88 60.15 9.74
C GLU A 489 -19.97 61.48 10.51
N GLU A 490 -19.25 61.63 11.63
CA GLU A 490 -19.09 62.90 12.38
C GLU A 490 -18.53 64.04 11.51
N LEU A 491 -17.46 63.78 10.75
CA LEU A 491 -16.87 64.75 9.83
C LEU A 491 -17.85 65.15 8.70
N MET A 492 -18.67 64.22 8.23
CA MET A 492 -19.71 64.50 7.24
C MET A 492 -20.88 65.31 7.83
N GLU A 493 -21.25 65.08 9.09
CA GLU A 493 -22.20 65.93 9.81
C GLU A 493 -21.67 67.35 10.00
N GLU A 494 -20.41 67.53 10.38
CA GLU A 494 -19.80 68.87 10.46
C GLU A 494 -19.86 69.59 9.12
N ARG A 495 -19.51 68.89 8.02
CA ARG A 495 -19.62 69.45 6.66
C ARG A 495 -21.05 69.82 6.31
N ARG A 496 -22.03 69.01 6.70
CA ARG A 496 -23.46 69.30 6.52
C ARG A 496 -23.87 70.55 7.30
N LYS A 497 -23.53 70.63 8.60
CA LYS A 497 -23.80 71.80 9.46
C LYS A 497 -23.14 73.08 8.91
N ARG A 498 -21.91 73.00 8.38
CA ARG A 498 -21.23 74.13 7.70
C ARG A 498 -21.92 74.53 6.39
N LYS A 499 -22.38 73.55 5.59
CA LYS A 499 -23.14 73.82 4.36
C LYS A 499 -24.48 74.47 4.66
N GLU A 500 -25.23 73.97 5.64
CA GLU A 500 -26.53 74.53 6.07
C GLU A 500 -26.38 75.97 6.58
N LYS A 501 -25.30 76.30 7.33
CA LYS A 501 -24.96 77.69 7.69
C LYS A 501 -24.69 78.56 6.47
N ALA A 502 -23.82 78.13 5.56
CA ALA A 502 -23.49 78.88 4.34
C ALA A 502 -24.70 79.06 3.40
N GLU A 503 -25.62 78.09 3.37
CA GLU A 503 -26.86 78.16 2.61
C GLU A 503 -27.90 79.09 3.26
N ALA A 504 -27.99 79.12 4.60
CA ALA A 504 -28.79 80.10 5.33
C ALA A 504 -28.24 81.53 5.17
N GLU A 505 -26.92 81.73 5.17
CA GLU A 505 -26.28 83.01 4.84
C GLU A 505 -26.56 83.43 3.39
N LYS A 506 -26.45 82.51 2.44
CA LYS A 506 -26.82 82.75 1.04
C LYS A 506 -28.31 83.13 0.91
N GLN A 507 -29.21 82.46 1.64
CA GLN A 507 -30.64 82.81 1.66
C GLN A 507 -30.89 84.20 2.25
N ARG A 508 -30.21 84.58 3.35
CA ARG A 508 -30.26 85.96 3.88
C ARG A 508 -29.79 86.97 2.83
N ILE A 509 -28.69 86.71 2.14
CA ILE A 509 -28.18 87.57 1.06
C ILE A 509 -29.20 87.70 -0.08
N VAL A 510 -29.84 86.60 -0.49
CA VAL A 510 -30.89 86.61 -1.53
C VAL A 510 -32.14 87.38 -1.07
N GLN A 511 -32.60 87.19 0.17
CA GLN A 511 -33.73 87.95 0.73
C GLN A 511 -33.43 89.44 0.79
N MET A 512 -32.24 89.83 1.28
CA MET A 512 -31.78 91.23 1.27
C MET A 512 -31.75 91.80 -0.15
N PHE A 513 -31.39 91.00 -1.16
CA PHE A 513 -31.37 91.41 -2.57
C PHE A 513 -32.77 91.54 -3.17
N GLU A 514 -33.72 90.67 -2.81
CA GLU A 514 -35.13 90.79 -3.22
C GLU A 514 -35.82 92.00 -2.59
N GLU A 515 -35.55 92.29 -1.32
CA GLU A 515 -36.00 93.52 -0.66
C GLU A 515 -35.43 94.78 -1.35
N ALA A 516 -34.15 94.75 -1.73
CA ALA A 516 -33.51 95.81 -2.52
C ALA A 516 -34.26 96.00 -3.86
N LYS A 517 -34.57 94.90 -4.56
CA LYS A 517 -35.23 94.92 -5.87
C LYS A 517 -36.68 95.43 -5.80
N LYS A 518 -37.37 95.23 -4.66
CA LYS A 518 -38.72 95.77 -4.41
C LYS A 518 -38.69 97.29 -4.14
N LYS A 519 -37.63 97.81 -3.50
CA LYS A 519 -37.44 99.25 -3.27
C LYS A 519 -36.73 99.91 -4.47
N LYS A 520 -37.51 100.35 -5.46
CA LYS A 520 -37.02 100.94 -6.74
C LYS A 520 -36.13 102.20 -6.64
N SER A 521 -35.79 102.68 -5.46
CA SER A 521 -34.91 103.83 -5.22
C SER A 521 -33.76 103.44 -4.28
N GLY A 522 -32.51 103.61 -4.73
CA GLY A 522 -31.34 103.53 -3.83
C GLY A 522 -30.31 102.42 -4.06
N LEU A 523 -30.02 102.02 -5.30
CA LEU A 523 -28.97 101.02 -5.60
C LEU A 523 -27.58 101.41 -5.01
N LYS A 524 -27.32 102.71 -4.83
CA LYS A 524 -26.09 103.26 -4.22
C LYS A 524 -25.98 103.10 -2.70
N GLU A 525 -27.09 102.95 -1.96
CA GLU A 525 -27.02 102.69 -0.51
C GLU A 525 -26.74 101.21 -0.21
N TYR A 526 -27.20 100.31 -1.09
CA TYR A 526 -27.04 98.88 -0.91
C TYR A 526 -25.58 98.42 -1.05
N THR A 527 -24.80 99.03 -1.94
CA THR A 527 -23.36 98.74 -2.06
C THR A 527 -22.58 99.09 -0.79
N SER A 528 -22.98 100.14 -0.05
CA SER A 528 -22.38 100.48 1.25
C SER A 528 -22.65 99.41 2.31
N LYS A 529 -23.89 98.92 2.42
CA LYS A 529 -24.24 97.85 3.37
C LYS A 529 -23.60 96.51 3.04
N PHE A 530 -23.47 96.17 1.76
CA PHE A 530 -22.82 94.92 1.33
C PHE A 530 -21.30 94.93 1.60
N SER A 531 -20.65 96.09 1.43
CA SER A 531 -19.24 96.30 1.81
C SER A 531 -18.99 96.02 3.29
N ASN A 532 -19.87 96.52 4.17
CA ASN A 532 -19.75 96.33 5.61
C ASN A 532 -20.02 94.89 6.09
N LEU A 533 -20.73 94.08 5.30
CA LEU A 533 -21.03 92.68 5.63
C LEU A 533 -19.90 91.72 5.23
N LEU A 534 -19.21 91.99 4.11
CA LEU A 534 -18.05 91.21 3.66
C LEU A 534 -16.72 91.69 4.28
N GLY A 535 -16.71 92.83 4.95
CA GLY A 535 -15.48 93.51 5.41
C GLY A 535 -15.06 93.29 6.86
N LYS A 536 -15.77 92.47 7.67
CA LYS A 536 -15.56 92.42 9.13
C LYS A 536 -14.89 91.18 9.74
N ASP A 537 -14.81 90.05 9.05
CA ASP A 537 -14.24 88.80 9.61
C ASP A 537 -12.83 88.50 9.06
N LYS A 538 -11.95 89.51 9.08
CA LYS A 538 -10.52 89.39 8.69
C LYS A 538 -9.55 89.95 9.72
N GLU A 539 -9.88 89.86 11.00
CA GLU A 539 -8.92 90.02 12.10
C GLU A 539 -9.04 88.84 13.06
N LYS A 540 -7.89 88.32 13.51
CA LYS A 540 -7.70 87.14 14.38
C LYS A 540 -7.95 85.76 13.75
N ASP A 541 -7.01 85.33 12.92
CA ASP A 541 -6.35 84.04 13.20
C ASP A 541 -4.93 84.02 12.60
N THR A 542 -3.93 84.40 13.42
CA THR A 542 -2.56 84.68 12.97
C THR A 542 -1.52 84.05 13.89
N GLN A 543 -1.51 82.72 14.00
CA GLN A 543 -0.30 81.96 14.37
C GLN A 543 -0.23 80.68 13.54
N ARG A 544 0.53 80.70 12.43
CA ARG A 544 1.09 79.49 11.86
C ARG A 544 2.44 79.76 11.20
N GLU A 545 3.37 78.87 11.48
CA GLU A 545 4.81 79.05 11.33
C GLU A 545 5.29 79.09 9.86
N GLU A 546 6.47 79.67 9.70
CA GLU A 546 7.18 79.88 8.45
C GLU A 546 7.58 78.56 7.77
N LYS A 547 7.42 78.48 6.44
CA LYS A 547 8.30 77.68 5.58
C LYS A 547 8.56 78.38 4.24
N PRO A 548 9.73 78.13 3.61
CA PRO A 548 10.35 79.09 2.70
C PRO A 548 9.88 78.98 1.24
N GLU A 549 10.20 80.04 0.50
CA GLU A 549 9.96 80.20 -0.93
C GLU A 549 10.63 79.11 -1.80
N THR A 550 9.93 78.66 -2.84
CA THR A 550 10.57 78.22 -4.09
C THR A 550 9.84 78.79 -5.30
N LYS A 551 10.59 78.96 -6.40
CA LYS A 551 10.31 79.94 -7.45
C LYS A 551 9.44 79.40 -8.59
N ARG A 552 8.82 80.35 -9.32
CA ARG A 552 8.58 80.40 -10.78
C ARG A 552 9.33 79.31 -11.59
N THR A 553 8.79 78.71 -12.65
CA THR A 553 7.60 79.04 -13.48
C THR A 553 6.95 77.70 -14.00
N GLU A 554 6.10 77.55 -15.02
CA GLU A 554 5.64 78.42 -16.14
C GLU A 554 4.16 78.16 -16.53
N LYS A 555 3.80 78.28 -17.83
CA LYS A 555 2.49 77.97 -18.41
C LYS A 555 2.69 77.23 -19.73
N ILE A 556 2.04 76.08 -19.93
CA ILE A 556 1.70 75.59 -21.28
C ILE A 556 0.20 75.22 -21.30
N LYS A 557 -0.52 75.82 -22.25
CA LYS A 557 -1.96 75.57 -22.50
C LYS A 557 -2.14 74.61 -23.67
N THR A 558 -3.10 73.70 -23.54
CA THR A 558 -4.00 73.20 -24.60
C THR A 558 -3.41 72.76 -25.96
N LYS A 559 -3.72 71.53 -26.40
CA LYS A 559 -4.82 71.32 -27.36
C LYS A 559 -5.22 69.86 -27.58
N ARG A 560 -6.46 69.73 -28.07
CA ARG A 560 -7.21 68.53 -28.45
C ARG A 560 -6.68 67.87 -29.74
N ASN A 561 -6.83 66.53 -29.78
CA ASN A 561 -7.39 65.74 -30.88
C ASN A 561 -6.55 65.49 -32.17
N SER A 562 -6.08 64.25 -32.35
CA SER A 562 -5.97 63.60 -33.67
C SER A 562 -5.91 62.05 -33.61
N GLN A 563 -7.06 61.43 -33.88
CA GLN A 563 -7.32 60.09 -34.43
C GLN A 563 -6.85 58.78 -33.73
N PRO A 564 -7.68 57.72 -33.76
CA PRO A 564 -7.39 56.45 -33.11
C PRO A 564 -6.53 55.53 -34.00
N LYS A 565 -5.25 55.35 -33.65
CA LYS A 565 -4.49 54.21 -34.17
C LYS A 565 -4.83 52.97 -33.36
N MET A 566 -5.58 52.05 -33.96
CA MET A 566 -5.83 50.70 -33.41
C MET A 566 -4.52 49.90 -33.34
N LYS A 567 -3.70 50.18 -32.32
CA LYS A 567 -2.70 49.21 -31.85
C LYS A 567 -3.41 48.26 -30.91
N VAL A 568 -3.61 47.02 -31.35
CA VAL A 568 -4.05 45.91 -30.50
C VAL A 568 -2.89 45.55 -29.57
N GLN A 569 -2.65 46.37 -28.55
CA GLN A 569 -1.94 45.94 -27.34
C GLN A 569 -2.90 45.06 -26.55
N GLY A 570 -2.99 43.79 -26.96
CA GLY A 570 -3.71 42.78 -26.19
C GLY A 570 -3.10 42.70 -24.80
N GLN A 571 -3.90 42.97 -23.76
CA GLN A 571 -3.48 42.86 -22.37
C GLN A 571 -3.12 41.39 -22.08
N PRO A 572 -1.85 41.05 -21.79
CA PRO A 572 -1.47 39.67 -21.52
C PRO A 572 -2.09 39.15 -20.21
N ASP A 573 -2.28 40.05 -19.23
CA ASP A 573 -2.73 39.72 -17.87
C ASP A 573 -4.11 39.04 -17.82
N ASN A 574 -5.00 39.38 -18.76
CA ASN A 574 -6.35 38.85 -18.81
C ASN A 574 -6.40 37.41 -19.38
N ILE A 575 -5.43 37.06 -20.23
CA ILE A 575 -5.29 35.70 -20.78
C ILE A 575 -4.82 34.74 -19.69
N THR A 576 -3.85 35.17 -18.87
CA THR A 576 -3.35 34.39 -17.72
C THR A 576 -4.46 34.13 -16.70
N ALA A 577 -5.25 35.15 -16.34
CA ALA A 577 -6.38 35.00 -15.42
C ALA A 577 -7.45 34.02 -15.94
N TYR A 578 -7.76 34.06 -17.24
CA TYR A 578 -8.68 33.12 -17.87
C TYR A 578 -8.14 31.68 -17.90
N ALA A 579 -6.85 31.51 -18.21
CA ALA A 579 -6.17 30.22 -18.16
C ALA A 579 -6.18 29.62 -16.74
N GLN A 580 -5.86 30.42 -15.72
CA GLN A 580 -5.89 30.01 -14.32
C GLN A 580 -7.30 29.52 -13.93
N LYS A 581 -8.33 30.29 -14.29
CA LYS A 581 -9.73 29.94 -14.02
C LYS A 581 -10.14 28.61 -14.68
N MET A 582 -9.82 28.39 -15.96
CA MET A 582 -10.15 27.12 -16.63
C MET A 582 -9.42 25.91 -15.99
N PHE A 583 -8.22 26.14 -15.46
CA PHE A 583 -7.46 25.11 -14.75
C PHE A 583 -8.06 24.79 -13.37
N ASP A 584 -8.48 25.81 -12.62
CA ASP A 584 -9.16 25.64 -11.34
C ASP A 584 -10.56 25.02 -11.52
N ASP A 585 -11.31 25.39 -12.57
CA ASP A 585 -12.58 24.75 -12.93
C ASP A 585 -12.40 23.25 -13.24
N LEU A 586 -11.29 22.86 -13.90
CA LEU A 586 -10.96 21.44 -14.10
C LEU A 586 -10.64 20.74 -12.78
N LYS A 587 -9.84 21.35 -11.90
CA LYS A 587 -9.53 20.80 -10.57
C LYS A 587 -10.77 20.59 -9.72
N ASN A 588 -11.67 21.59 -9.69
CA ASN A 588 -12.94 21.51 -8.97
C ASN A 588 -13.81 20.35 -9.50
N LYS A 589 -13.87 20.19 -10.83
CA LYS A 589 -14.59 19.07 -11.47
C LYS A 589 -13.97 17.71 -11.17
N ASN A 590 -12.64 17.60 -11.17
CA ASN A 590 -11.92 16.38 -10.80
C ASN A 590 -12.16 16.03 -9.32
N HIS A 591 -12.05 17.02 -8.43
CA HIS A 591 -12.33 16.87 -7.00
C HIS A 591 -13.76 16.37 -6.76
N GLN A 592 -14.75 16.95 -7.45
CA GLN A 592 -16.15 16.51 -7.37
C GLN A 592 -16.36 15.10 -7.94
N GLU A 593 -15.71 14.71 -9.04
CA GLU A 593 -15.76 13.34 -9.58
C GLU A 593 -15.15 12.33 -8.58
N LEU A 594 -14.07 12.71 -7.88
CA LEU A 594 -13.44 11.88 -6.84
C LEU A 594 -14.30 11.78 -5.58
N GLN A 595 -14.89 12.89 -5.12
CA GLN A 595 -15.78 12.90 -3.95
C GLN A 595 -17.02 12.03 -4.20
N ASN A 596 -17.67 12.18 -5.36
CA ASN A 596 -18.80 11.31 -5.75
C ASN A 596 -18.44 9.81 -5.80
N LEU A 597 -17.18 9.46 -6.12
CA LEU A 597 -16.71 8.07 -6.04
C LEU A 597 -16.57 7.64 -4.58
N LEU A 598 -15.94 8.44 -3.72
CA LEU A 598 -15.76 8.13 -2.30
C LEU A 598 -17.10 7.96 -1.57
N ASP A 599 -18.05 8.88 -1.76
CA ASP A 599 -19.40 8.81 -1.20
C ASP A 599 -20.15 7.54 -1.64
N LYS A 600 -19.83 7.01 -2.83
CA LYS A 600 -20.40 5.75 -3.33
C LYS A 600 -19.74 4.54 -2.67
N GLU A 601 -18.42 4.51 -2.58
CA GLU A 601 -17.69 3.41 -1.93
C GLU A 601 -18.03 3.35 -0.42
N GLU A 602 -18.26 4.50 0.24
CA GLU A 602 -18.73 4.58 1.63
C GLU A 602 -20.14 4.01 1.78
N LYS A 603 -21.07 4.29 0.86
CA LYS A 603 -22.41 3.67 0.86
C LYS A 603 -22.33 2.16 0.65
N GLU A 604 -21.48 1.70 -0.28
CA GLU A 604 -21.23 0.27 -0.49
C GLU A 604 -20.63 -0.38 0.76
N GLU A 605 -19.72 0.27 1.49
CA GLU A 605 -19.15 -0.24 2.75
C GLU A 605 -20.20 -0.31 3.87
N ASN A 606 -21.03 0.73 4.03
CA ASN A 606 -22.14 0.72 4.99
C ASN A 606 -23.16 -0.40 4.69
N GLU A 607 -23.40 -0.72 3.42
CA GLU A 607 -24.19 -1.89 3.05
C GLU A 607 -23.49 -3.22 3.38
N ARG A 608 -22.17 -3.32 3.15
CA ARG A 608 -21.37 -4.50 3.54
C ARG A 608 -21.44 -4.76 5.05
N GLU A 609 -21.27 -3.73 5.87
CA GLU A 609 -21.40 -3.83 7.33
C GLU A 609 -22.80 -4.27 7.76
N ARG A 610 -23.86 -3.66 7.20
CA ARG A 610 -25.26 -4.05 7.47
C ARG A 610 -25.55 -5.50 7.10
N ARG A 611 -24.99 -6.01 5.99
CA ARG A 611 -25.11 -7.43 5.60
C ARG A 611 -24.33 -8.34 6.54
N ALA A 612 -23.13 -7.94 6.98
CA ALA A 612 -22.31 -8.70 7.91
C ALA A 612 -22.88 -8.77 9.35
N ALA A 613 -23.67 -7.77 9.76
CA ALA A 613 -24.23 -7.69 11.11
C ALA A 613 -25.31 -8.77 11.39
N ASN A 614 -26.00 -9.25 10.36
CA ASN A 614 -27.16 -10.16 10.49
C ASN A 614 -26.82 -11.64 10.23
N LEU A 615 -25.55 -12.00 10.10
CA LEU A 615 -25.11 -13.33 9.68
C LEU A 615 -24.31 -14.07 10.76
N SER A 616 -24.26 -15.40 10.66
CA SER A 616 -23.46 -16.23 11.56
C SER A 616 -21.96 -15.92 11.42
N GLU A 617 -21.18 -16.22 12.46
CA GLU A 617 -19.75 -15.91 12.48
C GLU A 617 -19.00 -16.59 11.31
N GLU A 618 -19.34 -17.86 10.99
CA GLU A 618 -18.75 -18.56 9.86
C GLU A 618 -19.06 -17.89 8.51
N GLU A 619 -20.31 -17.50 8.27
CA GLU A 619 -20.73 -16.79 7.04
C GLU A 619 -20.07 -15.42 6.94
N ARG A 620 -19.95 -14.72 8.08
CA ARG A 620 -19.23 -13.44 8.17
C ARG A 620 -17.77 -13.60 7.76
N THR A 621 -17.07 -14.66 8.17
CA THR A 621 -15.68 -14.90 7.69
C THR A 621 -15.58 -15.23 6.19
N LYS A 622 -16.64 -15.81 5.58
CA LYS A 622 -16.70 -16.06 4.14
C LYS A 622 -16.95 -14.76 3.37
N LEU A 623 -17.88 -13.93 3.83
CA LEU A 623 -18.18 -12.61 3.26
C LEU A 623 -17.03 -11.62 3.41
N GLU A 624 -16.32 -11.60 4.53
CA GLU A 624 -15.17 -10.71 4.75
C GLU A 624 -14.05 -10.94 3.71
N LYS A 625 -13.90 -12.17 3.19
CA LYS A 625 -12.99 -12.46 2.07
C LYS A 625 -13.47 -11.88 0.75
N VAL A 626 -14.78 -11.90 0.49
CA VAL A 626 -15.39 -11.29 -0.70
C VAL A 626 -15.28 -9.76 -0.62
N PHE A 627 -15.63 -9.19 0.54
CA PHE A 627 -15.49 -7.77 0.83
C PHE A 627 -14.03 -7.30 0.75
N GLY A 628 -13.05 -8.12 1.15
CA GLY A 628 -11.64 -7.83 0.92
C GLY A 628 -11.26 -7.68 -0.56
N ILE A 629 -11.87 -8.47 -1.45
CA ILE A 629 -11.70 -8.35 -2.91
C ILE A 629 -12.41 -7.08 -3.44
N GLU A 630 -13.62 -6.79 -2.96
CA GLU A 630 -14.36 -5.57 -3.33
C GLU A 630 -13.64 -4.30 -2.90
N ARG A 631 -13.15 -4.22 -1.64
CA ARG A 631 -12.35 -3.08 -1.15
C ARG A 631 -11.05 -2.90 -1.92
N ALA A 632 -10.42 -3.99 -2.36
CA ALA A 632 -9.25 -3.92 -3.24
C ALA A 632 -9.61 -3.35 -4.62
N ALA A 633 -10.73 -3.78 -5.21
CA ALA A 633 -11.24 -3.23 -6.47
C ALA A 633 -11.65 -1.75 -6.35
N ALA A 634 -12.29 -1.35 -5.24
CA ALA A 634 -12.61 0.03 -4.90
C ALA A 634 -11.35 0.91 -4.81
N SER A 635 -10.33 0.41 -4.11
CA SER A 635 -9.02 1.07 -4.02
C SER A 635 -8.36 1.24 -5.39
N GLU A 636 -8.48 0.24 -6.27
CA GLU A 636 -7.99 0.32 -7.65
C GLU A 636 -8.79 1.35 -8.47
N ARG A 637 -10.12 1.40 -8.35
CA ARG A 637 -10.99 2.42 -9.00
C ARG A 637 -10.54 3.84 -8.62
N ILE A 638 -10.32 4.09 -7.34
CA ILE A 638 -9.84 5.39 -6.81
C ILE A 638 -8.48 5.73 -7.42
N VAL A 639 -7.50 4.82 -7.36
CA VAL A 639 -6.14 5.06 -7.90
C VAL A 639 -6.15 5.30 -9.41
N ILE A 640 -7.01 4.62 -10.17
CA ILE A 640 -7.17 4.85 -11.62
C ILE A 640 -7.77 6.23 -11.88
N LEU A 641 -8.79 6.63 -11.10
CA LEU A 641 -9.45 7.93 -11.24
C LEU A 641 -8.49 9.08 -10.93
N THR A 642 -7.74 9.02 -9.81
CA THR A 642 -6.74 10.04 -9.46
C THR A 642 -5.66 10.18 -10.54
N LYS A 643 -5.18 9.06 -11.11
CA LYS A 643 -4.21 9.09 -12.23
C LYS A 643 -4.81 9.66 -13.53
N LYS A 644 -6.12 9.51 -13.75
CA LYS A 644 -6.85 10.13 -14.88
C LYS A 644 -6.94 11.64 -14.68
N HIS A 645 -7.28 12.10 -13.46
CA HIS A 645 -7.32 13.52 -13.09
C HIS A 645 -5.96 14.19 -13.25
N GLU A 646 -4.91 13.64 -12.64
CA GLU A 646 -3.53 14.13 -12.74
C GLU A 646 -3.07 14.27 -14.20
N LYS A 647 -3.39 13.29 -15.07
CA LYS A 647 -3.10 13.37 -16.50
C LYS A 647 -3.90 14.43 -17.23
N ALA A 648 -5.18 14.62 -16.88
CA ALA A 648 -6.02 15.65 -17.47
C ALA A 648 -5.53 17.06 -17.10
N GLU A 649 -5.15 17.27 -15.85
CA GLU A 649 -4.62 18.54 -15.36
C GLU A 649 -3.23 18.82 -15.96
N LYS A 650 -2.31 17.85 -15.97
CA LYS A 650 -1.01 17.98 -16.66
C LYS A 650 -1.17 18.33 -18.14
N LYS A 651 -2.17 17.74 -18.82
CA LYS A 651 -2.48 18.05 -20.22
C LYS A 651 -3.01 19.49 -20.36
N LEU A 652 -3.97 19.90 -19.52
CA LEU A 652 -4.55 21.25 -19.60
C LEU A 652 -3.51 22.32 -19.24
N ALA A 653 -2.73 22.14 -18.18
CA ALA A 653 -1.64 23.03 -17.81
C ALA A 653 -0.65 23.22 -18.97
N LYS A 654 -0.22 22.12 -19.61
CA LYS A 654 0.64 22.18 -20.82
C LYS A 654 -0.02 22.89 -22.00
N GLN A 655 -1.35 22.78 -22.18
CA GLN A 655 -2.09 23.50 -23.22
C GLN A 655 -2.24 25.00 -22.91
N LEU A 656 -2.23 25.38 -21.64
CA LEU A 656 -2.40 26.75 -21.15
C LEU A 656 -1.07 27.47 -20.86
N GLY A 657 0.07 26.81 -21.01
CA GLY A 657 1.38 27.36 -20.65
C GLY A 657 1.62 27.47 -19.13
N LEU A 658 0.77 26.84 -18.31
CA LEU A 658 0.92 26.82 -16.86
C LEU A 658 1.89 25.71 -16.44
N SER A 659 2.76 26.00 -15.46
CA SER A 659 3.57 24.98 -14.82
C SER A 659 2.69 24.09 -13.93
N TYR A 660 2.73 22.77 -14.15
CA TYR A 660 2.03 21.81 -13.29
C TYR A 660 3.02 21.23 -12.27
N PRO A 661 2.77 21.35 -10.95
CA PRO A 661 3.66 20.87 -9.89
C PRO A 661 3.71 19.34 -9.75
#